data_AF-A0A6G4XVF9-F1
#
_entry.id   AF-A0A6G4XVF9-F1
#
_cell.length_a   1.000
_cell.length_b   1.000
_cell.length_c   1.000
_cell.angle_alpha   90.00
_cell.angle_beta   90.00
_cell.angle_gamma   90.00
#
_symmetry.space_group_name_H-M   'P 1'
#
loop_
_entity.id
_entity.type
_entity.pdbx_description
1 polymer ?
#
loop_
_entity_poly.entity_id
_entity_poly.type
_entity_poly.pdbx_seq_one_letter_code
_entity_poly.pdbx_strand_id
1 'polypeptide(L)'
;MRQRIPRFRVRSRTSKPARAGGVLAAAAALAAGLLMPLPQAAAAAEPPADHCGDQCVDILPPGANGSATLVEILGHRLFGTKPAHSDDQLAPYDALSSGYGSLTDARLNSYFQDASFGVPADQVASVTRPRGDVTITRDKKNGVPHIKGTTRYGTEFGAGYAAGQDRLWLIDLFRHIGRGELTPFAGGAPANQGLEQSFWPQAPYTEEDLQAQVDHILNRQGERGKQAMQDAQAYIDGLNAYRVQAKKGRYFPGEYVLTGKVDAITNIGEIQPFKVTDLIALASVVGGLFGGGGGGEVEQALSLLAAQKKYGVEEGTKVWESFRQRNDPETVRTIHDGSSFPYAEKPAKPRGMAMPDAGTVEREPLIFDRTGAAAQKTPAKDPVKAPATLRKLQGMHDDGVLPEDLFSAKKGMSNALLVSGKHTASGNPVAVFGPQTGYFAPQLLMMQELDGPGIKARGVSFAGVGMYIQLGRGVDYSWSATSAGQDITDTYAVELCEPNGAAPTKQSTHYRYKGACVPMEKLEKRNAWKPSLADSTAAGSYRLQVFRTHYGIVTHRALSDGKPIAYTSLRSTYRHEADSIIGFQMFNDPGYVQDAKSFQRAADHIGYAFNWFYADSRDIAYYNSGSNPVRAEGVDASFPVRAEDAYAWKDFEPAGNTAAYTPMNEHPQSVNQDYYISWNNKQADDYSAADFSFGAVHRGDLLDDRVKELIGDGKVTRASLTQAMAEAAVADLRGEQVLPKLLKVIRPQPLADPQLATAVQQLEAWQQAGTLRNQTAAGSKTYAHADAVRIMDAWWPLLVEAAFKPGLGDELYTALTGQLGVDEAPSAAHGPTGAHAGSAFQRGWWGYADKDLRAVLGQEVKGPLARTYCGGGELTACRDSLLATLLQAAAKPATEVYPGDEHCKAGDQWCADAIVHRAVGGITHQPIQWQNRPTYQQVVEFPSHR
;
A
#
# COMPACT_ATOMS: atom_id res chain seq x y z
N MET A 1 -33.70 7.16 56.48
CA MET A 1 -34.70 7.94 57.26
C MET A 1 -34.44 9.43 57.05
N ARG A 2 -35.55 10.18 56.91
CA ARG A 2 -35.78 11.65 56.87
C ARG A 2 -34.80 12.50 57.74
N GLN A 3 -34.51 13.79 57.56
CA GLN A 3 -34.99 14.92 56.72
C GLN A 3 -34.11 16.17 57.02
N ARG A 4 -33.90 17.02 56.00
CA ARG A 4 -33.94 18.52 55.94
C ARG A 4 -33.28 19.45 57.01
N ILE A 5 -32.30 20.27 56.56
CA ILE A 5 -32.27 21.77 56.38
C ILE A 5 -33.14 22.62 57.35
N PRO A 6 -32.66 23.76 57.97
CA PRO A 6 -32.32 25.08 57.33
C PRO A 6 -31.15 25.88 57.98
N ARG A 7 -30.48 26.93 57.46
CA ARG A 7 -30.59 28.05 56.47
C ARG A 7 -30.60 29.43 57.18
N PHE A 8 -29.76 30.37 56.67
CA PHE A 8 -29.69 31.86 56.84
C PHE A 8 -28.74 32.45 57.92
N ARG A 9 -27.62 33.15 57.55
CA ARG A 9 -27.40 34.58 57.15
C ARG A 9 -27.40 35.54 58.38
N VAL A 10 -26.60 36.61 58.59
CA VAL A 10 -25.67 37.43 57.76
C VAL A 10 -24.98 38.54 58.62
N ARG A 11 -23.80 39.04 58.17
CA ARG A 11 -23.11 40.38 58.41
C ARG A 11 -22.67 40.79 59.83
N SER A 12 -21.67 41.66 60.08
CA SER A 12 -20.49 42.21 59.36
C SER A 12 -19.78 43.28 60.23
N ARG A 13 -18.48 43.52 59.95
CA ARG A 13 -17.67 44.77 60.16
C ARG A 13 -17.31 45.16 61.61
N THR A 14 -16.20 45.80 61.99
CA THR A 14 -14.94 46.34 61.40
C THR A 14 -14.12 46.93 62.57
N SER A 15 -12.78 46.96 62.52
CA SER A 15 -11.93 48.18 62.65
C SER A 15 -10.48 47.88 63.11
N LYS A 16 -9.55 48.59 62.46
CA LYS A 16 -8.11 48.85 62.73
C LYS A 16 -8.00 50.16 63.56
N PRO A 17 -6.85 50.66 64.12
CA PRO A 17 -5.60 51.01 63.38
C PRO A 17 -4.24 51.08 64.19
N ALA A 18 -3.07 51.09 63.52
CA ALA A 18 -2.05 52.19 63.37
C ALA A 18 -0.99 52.33 64.51
N ARG A 19 0.27 52.83 64.36
CA ARG A 19 1.29 53.04 63.28
C ARG A 19 2.55 53.73 63.91
N ALA A 20 3.63 53.83 63.11
CA ALA A 20 4.80 54.78 63.12
C ALA A 20 6.12 54.26 63.74
N GLY A 21 7.33 54.50 63.20
CA GLY A 21 7.84 55.18 61.98
C GLY A 21 9.38 55.38 62.08
N GLY A 22 10.10 55.62 60.96
CA GLY A 22 11.51 56.10 60.99
C GLY A 22 12.37 55.81 59.74
N VAL A 23 12.95 56.84 59.10
CA VAL A 23 13.50 56.96 57.72
C VAL A 23 15.07 56.94 57.60
N LEU A 24 15.61 56.62 56.39
CA LEU A 24 16.83 57.11 55.64
C LEU A 24 18.16 56.26 55.45
N ALA A 25 18.46 56.03 54.15
CA ALA A 25 19.72 56.13 53.35
C ALA A 25 20.92 55.12 53.37
N ALA A 26 21.05 54.42 52.22
CA ALA A 26 22.18 54.26 51.26
C ALA A 26 23.63 53.90 51.70
N ALA A 27 24.17 52.77 51.21
CA ALA A 27 25.13 52.68 50.08
C ALA A 27 25.89 51.32 50.02
N ALA A 28 26.02 50.81 48.77
CA ALA A 28 27.09 49.96 48.21
C ALA A 28 27.29 48.48 48.64
N ALA A 29 27.05 47.62 47.63
CA ALA A 29 27.83 46.46 47.19
C ALA A 29 27.81 45.12 47.97
N LEU A 30 27.76 44.05 47.17
CA LEU A 30 28.00 42.63 47.45
C LEU A 30 26.86 41.84 48.12
N ALA A 31 26.03 41.18 47.28
CA ALA A 31 25.73 39.76 47.38
C ALA A 31 24.73 39.35 46.28
N ALA A 32 25.24 38.69 45.24
CA ALA A 32 24.43 37.82 44.40
C ALA A 32 24.18 36.52 45.18
N GLY A 33 22.92 36.14 45.38
CA GLY A 33 22.57 34.90 46.08
C GLY A 33 21.07 34.71 46.27
N LEU A 34 20.48 33.91 45.38
CA LEU A 34 19.32 33.02 45.60
C LEU A 34 17.98 33.63 46.03
N LEU A 35 17.16 33.96 45.02
CA LEU A 35 15.70 33.75 45.08
C LEU A 35 15.26 33.08 43.78
N MET A 36 15.05 31.76 43.84
CA MET A 36 14.39 31.01 42.78
C MET A 36 12.91 31.44 42.73
N PRO A 37 12.33 31.76 41.57
CA PRO A 37 10.89 31.87 41.44
C PRO A 37 10.27 30.49 41.62
N LEU A 38 9.22 30.40 42.45
CA LEU A 38 8.36 29.22 42.53
C LEU A 38 7.87 28.87 41.12
N PRO A 39 7.85 27.58 40.72
CA PRO A 39 7.33 27.20 39.42
C PRO A 39 5.85 27.58 39.37
N GLN A 40 5.50 28.55 38.53
CA GLN A 40 4.13 28.72 38.07
C GLN A 40 3.73 27.38 37.45
N ALA A 41 2.69 26.76 38.00
CA ALA A 41 1.99 25.68 37.33
C ALA A 41 1.65 26.18 35.92
N ALA A 42 2.25 25.59 34.89
CA ALA A 42 1.90 25.88 33.52
C ALA A 42 0.39 25.64 33.39
N ALA A 43 -0.36 26.72 33.16
CA ALA A 43 -1.75 26.59 32.77
C ALA A 43 -1.78 25.68 31.55
N ALA A 44 -2.64 24.65 31.59
CA ALA A 44 -2.92 23.85 30.41
C ALA A 44 -3.32 24.82 29.29
N ALA A 45 -2.56 24.84 28.19
CA ALA A 45 -2.96 25.55 26.99
C ALA A 45 -4.38 25.08 26.62
N GLU A 46 -5.28 26.02 26.28
CA GLU A 46 -6.60 25.65 25.76
C GLU A 46 -6.43 24.61 24.64
N PRO A 47 -7.18 23.50 24.66
CA PRO A 47 -7.15 22.57 23.55
C PRO A 47 -7.51 23.36 22.29
N PRO A 48 -6.68 23.33 21.25
CA PRO A 48 -6.99 24.02 20.00
C PRO A 48 -8.35 23.53 19.49
N ALA A 49 -9.12 24.40 18.85
CA ALA A 49 -10.41 24.05 18.28
C ALA A 49 -10.24 22.81 17.37
N ASP A 50 -10.85 21.70 17.78
CA ASP A 50 -10.94 20.51 16.96
C ASP A 50 -12.17 20.64 16.08
N HIS A 51 -11.96 21.01 14.82
CA HIS A 51 -13.05 21.28 13.89
C HIS A 51 -13.77 20.03 13.45
N CYS A 52 -13.23 18.84 13.75
CA CYS A 52 -13.94 17.60 13.51
C CYS A 52 -14.97 17.27 14.60
N GLY A 53 -14.84 17.86 15.80
CA GLY A 53 -15.69 17.49 16.93
C GLY A 53 -15.65 15.98 17.19
N ASP A 54 -16.81 15.37 17.40
CA ASP A 54 -16.98 13.92 17.60
C ASP A 54 -17.26 13.16 16.28
N GLN A 55 -16.91 13.76 15.13
CA GLN A 55 -17.35 13.26 13.83
C GLN A 55 -16.29 12.50 13.02
N CYS A 56 -15.02 12.60 13.39
CA CYS A 56 -13.91 11.86 12.78
C CYS A 56 -13.61 10.62 13.59
N VAL A 57 -13.57 9.48 12.92
CA VAL A 57 -13.14 8.22 13.52
C VAL A 57 -12.16 7.49 12.63
N ASP A 58 -11.23 6.74 13.22
CA ASP A 58 -10.21 5.98 12.50
C ASP A 58 -9.92 4.60 13.12
N ILE A 59 -9.27 3.71 12.36
CA ILE A 59 -8.82 2.41 12.86
C ILE A 59 -7.62 1.88 12.08
N LEU A 60 -6.64 1.30 12.79
CA LEU A 60 -5.44 0.67 12.26
C LEU A 60 -5.31 -0.75 12.87
N PRO A 61 -6.04 -1.77 12.35
CA PRO A 61 -5.84 -3.14 12.80
C PRO A 61 -4.40 -3.59 12.51
N PRO A 62 -3.74 -4.34 13.41
CA PRO A 62 -4.31 -4.95 14.61
C PRO A 62 -4.26 -4.06 15.86
N GLY A 63 -3.35 -3.09 15.95
CA GLY A 63 -3.18 -2.22 17.11
C GLY A 63 -1.95 -1.30 17.04
N ALA A 64 -1.79 -0.42 18.04
CA ALA A 64 -0.74 0.59 18.07
C ALA A 64 0.63 0.03 18.48
N ASN A 65 0.70 -0.96 19.37
CA ASN A 65 1.96 -1.53 19.85
C ASN A 65 2.44 -2.68 18.95
N GLY A 66 3.64 -2.53 18.40
CA GLY A 66 4.29 -3.53 17.57
C GLY A 66 5.63 -4.03 18.11
N SER A 67 5.92 -3.76 19.38
CA SER A 67 7.14 -4.20 20.05
C SER A 67 6.80 -5.27 21.08
N ALA A 68 7.61 -6.33 21.12
CA ALA A 68 7.54 -7.37 22.13
C ALA A 68 8.96 -7.74 22.60
N THR A 69 9.19 -7.75 23.90
CA THR A 69 10.43 -8.26 24.48
C THR A 69 10.54 -9.78 24.30
N LEU A 70 11.74 -10.34 24.49
CA LEU A 70 11.94 -11.79 24.41
C LEU A 70 11.00 -12.58 25.33
N VAL A 71 10.72 -12.06 26.52
CA VAL A 71 9.83 -12.71 27.49
C VAL A 71 8.38 -12.70 27.00
N GLU A 72 7.94 -11.60 26.40
CA GLU A 72 6.59 -11.50 25.84
C GLU A 72 6.41 -12.39 24.61
N ILE A 73 7.41 -12.48 23.72
CA ILE A 73 7.41 -13.41 22.59
C ILE A 73 7.34 -14.86 23.10
N LEU A 74 8.11 -15.20 24.13
CA LEU A 74 8.06 -16.53 24.75
C LEU A 74 6.69 -16.81 25.38
N GLY A 75 6.13 -15.85 26.12
CA GLY A 75 4.80 -15.94 26.71
C GLY A 75 3.73 -16.15 25.64
N HIS A 76 3.81 -15.40 24.54
CA HIS A 76 2.93 -15.54 23.38
C HIS A 76 3.01 -16.95 22.80
N ARG A 77 4.21 -17.46 22.55
CA ARG A 77 4.38 -18.80 21.96
C ARG A 77 3.93 -19.94 22.88
N LEU A 78 4.02 -19.76 24.19
CA LEU A 78 3.64 -20.78 25.18
C LEU A 78 2.16 -20.73 25.56
N PHE A 79 1.60 -19.53 25.68
CA PHE A 79 0.30 -19.30 26.31
C PHE A 79 -0.67 -18.45 25.47
N GLY A 80 -0.23 -17.94 24.32
CA GLY A 80 -1.02 -17.05 23.47
C GLY A 80 -1.18 -15.63 24.04
N THR A 81 -0.43 -15.25 25.09
CA THR A 81 -0.45 -13.89 25.63
C THR A 81 0.01 -12.88 24.59
N LYS A 82 -0.49 -11.66 24.65
CA LYS A 82 -0.09 -10.59 23.72
C LYS A 82 0.30 -9.35 24.52
N PRO A 83 1.30 -8.57 24.07
CA PRO A 83 1.57 -7.25 24.64
C PRO A 83 0.30 -6.38 24.62
N ALA A 84 0.19 -5.45 25.56
CA ALA A 84 -0.91 -4.50 25.53
C ALA A 84 -0.90 -3.71 24.21
N HIS A 85 -2.09 -3.45 23.67
CA HIS A 85 -2.32 -2.68 22.45
C HIS A 85 -1.75 -3.28 21.15
N SER A 86 -1.45 -4.58 21.11
CA SER A 86 -1.01 -5.24 19.87
C SER A 86 -2.16 -5.72 18.99
N ASP A 87 -3.35 -5.96 19.55
CA ASP A 87 -4.52 -6.52 18.84
C ASP A 87 -5.89 -5.94 19.25
N ASP A 88 -5.92 -4.85 20.02
CA ASP A 88 -7.14 -4.26 20.55
C ASP A 88 -8.05 -3.61 19.49
N GLN A 89 -7.50 -3.29 18.33
CA GLN A 89 -8.24 -2.75 17.19
C GLN A 89 -8.74 -3.85 16.24
N LEU A 90 -8.23 -5.09 16.36
CA LEU A 90 -8.56 -6.17 15.42
C LEU A 90 -10.01 -6.64 15.53
N ALA A 91 -10.54 -6.80 16.75
CA ALA A 91 -11.92 -7.29 16.93
C ALA A 91 -12.98 -6.26 16.50
N PRO A 92 -12.89 -4.96 16.85
CA PRO A 92 -13.78 -3.93 16.30
C PRO A 92 -13.70 -3.85 14.77
N TYR A 93 -12.49 -4.00 14.20
CA TYR A 93 -12.30 -4.04 12.76
C TYR A 93 -13.06 -5.21 12.12
N ASP A 94 -12.85 -6.44 12.60
CA ASP A 94 -13.51 -7.66 12.08
C ASP A 94 -15.04 -7.57 12.18
N ALA A 95 -15.56 -7.05 13.29
CA ALA A 95 -16.98 -7.00 13.58
C ALA A 95 -17.81 -6.18 12.56
N LEU A 96 -17.20 -5.24 11.84
CA LEU A 96 -17.94 -4.42 10.86
C LEU A 96 -18.50 -5.28 9.71
N SER A 97 -17.76 -6.29 9.26
CA SER A 97 -18.13 -7.16 8.13
C SER A 97 -19.48 -7.88 8.30
N SER A 98 -19.86 -8.16 9.55
CA SER A 98 -21.16 -8.75 9.90
C SER A 98 -22.14 -7.73 10.51
N GLY A 99 -21.67 -6.55 10.89
CA GLY A 99 -22.45 -5.55 11.65
C GLY A 99 -22.95 -4.36 10.85
N TYR A 100 -22.40 -4.11 9.66
CA TYR A 100 -22.63 -2.89 8.89
C TYR A 100 -24.11 -2.62 8.58
N GLY A 101 -24.93 -3.65 8.32
CA GLY A 101 -26.36 -3.48 7.98
C GLY A 101 -27.21 -2.77 9.05
N SER A 102 -26.71 -2.65 10.29
CA SER A 102 -27.37 -1.92 11.39
C SER A 102 -26.62 -0.67 11.86
N LEU A 103 -25.62 -0.23 11.10
CA LEU A 103 -24.77 0.91 11.43
C LEU A 103 -25.58 2.21 11.44
N THR A 104 -25.25 3.07 12.39
CA THR A 104 -25.76 4.45 12.51
C THR A 104 -24.58 5.34 12.93
N ASP A 105 -24.66 6.65 12.74
CA ASP A 105 -23.55 7.56 13.09
C ASP A 105 -23.16 7.42 14.56
N ALA A 106 -24.14 7.25 15.46
CA ALA A 106 -23.92 7.03 16.88
C ALA A 106 -23.20 5.71 17.23
N ARG A 107 -23.18 4.74 16.30
CA ARG A 107 -22.55 3.43 16.48
C ARG A 107 -21.20 3.29 15.77
N LEU A 108 -20.71 4.32 15.06
CA LEU A 108 -19.40 4.27 14.40
C LEU A 108 -18.27 3.97 15.40
N ASN A 109 -18.30 4.58 16.59
CA ASN A 109 -17.32 4.35 17.66
C ASN A 109 -17.31 2.92 18.27
N SER A 110 -18.25 2.06 17.87
CA SER A 110 -18.21 0.63 18.19
C SER A 110 -17.26 -0.15 17.28
N TYR A 111 -16.95 0.39 16.09
CA TYR A 111 -16.09 -0.23 15.07
C TYR A 111 -14.82 0.56 14.80
N PHE A 112 -14.79 1.84 15.16
CA PHE A 112 -13.69 2.77 14.97
C PHE A 112 -13.31 3.46 16.29
N GLN A 113 -12.20 4.19 16.28
CA GLN A 113 -11.71 5.01 17.38
C GLN A 113 -12.02 6.48 17.15
N ASP A 114 -12.14 7.23 18.24
CA ASP A 114 -12.20 8.69 18.18
C ASP A 114 -10.87 9.25 17.65
N ALA A 115 -10.94 10.06 16.60
CA ALA A 115 -9.79 10.68 15.95
C ALA A 115 -9.60 12.15 16.37
N SER A 116 -10.15 12.54 17.52
CA SER A 116 -9.95 13.85 18.14
C SER A 116 -8.47 14.10 18.51
N PHE A 117 -8.07 15.37 18.53
CA PHE A 117 -6.73 15.77 18.98
C PHE A 117 -6.61 15.69 20.52
N GLY A 118 -5.46 15.19 20.97
CA GLY A 118 -5.11 15.06 22.38
C GLY A 118 -5.80 13.87 23.09
N VAL A 119 -5.52 13.75 24.39
CA VAL A 119 -6.07 12.68 25.24
C VAL A 119 -6.81 13.30 26.41
N PRO A 120 -8.10 12.97 26.63
CA PRO A 120 -8.82 13.37 27.83
C PRO A 120 -8.10 12.93 29.11
N ALA A 121 -8.11 13.75 30.16
CA ALA A 121 -7.31 13.52 31.36
C ALA A 121 -7.62 12.17 32.06
N ASP A 122 -8.86 11.71 31.99
CA ASP A 122 -9.32 10.42 32.52
C ASP A 122 -8.97 9.23 31.62
N GLN A 123 -8.57 9.48 30.37
CA GLN A 123 -8.16 8.49 29.37
C GLN A 123 -6.63 8.40 29.20
N VAL A 124 -5.84 9.17 29.95
CA VAL A 124 -4.38 9.08 29.94
C VAL A 124 -3.90 7.78 30.58
N ALA A 125 -3.18 6.94 29.83
CA ALA A 125 -2.52 5.73 30.33
C ALA A 125 -1.12 6.03 30.85
N SER A 126 -0.34 6.80 30.09
CA SER A 126 1.03 7.15 30.46
C SER A 126 1.46 8.48 29.86
N VAL A 127 2.44 9.12 30.50
CA VAL A 127 3.08 10.36 30.02
C VAL A 127 4.58 10.20 30.14
N THR A 128 5.30 10.33 29.02
CA THR A 128 6.77 10.26 28.95
C THR A 128 7.33 11.60 28.48
N ARG A 129 8.45 12.04 29.07
CA ARG A 129 9.17 13.27 28.68
C ARG A 129 10.63 12.96 28.38
N PRO A 130 10.94 12.48 27.17
CA PRO A 130 12.31 12.07 26.84
C PRO A 130 13.27 13.26 26.72
N ARG A 131 12.74 14.48 26.59
CA ARG A 131 13.44 15.77 26.63
C ARG A 131 12.59 16.83 27.33
N GLY A 132 13.19 17.97 27.68
CA GLY A 132 12.50 19.08 28.33
C GLY A 132 11.43 19.78 27.47
N ASP A 133 11.54 19.67 26.15
CA ASP A 133 10.64 20.26 25.15
C ASP A 133 9.65 19.27 24.53
N VAL A 134 9.53 18.05 25.08
CA VAL A 134 8.73 16.95 24.51
C VAL A 134 7.85 16.29 25.58
N THR A 135 6.58 16.09 25.26
CA THR A 135 5.65 15.26 26.04
C THR A 135 4.97 14.25 25.11
N ILE A 136 5.09 12.97 25.41
CA ILE A 136 4.39 11.88 24.72
C ILE A 136 3.33 11.34 25.68
N THR A 137 2.06 11.46 25.31
CA THR A 137 0.92 10.94 26.07
C THR A 137 0.33 9.74 25.32
N ARG A 138 0.07 8.62 26.01
CA ARG A 138 -0.63 7.48 25.42
C ARG A 138 -2.02 7.33 26.03
N ASP A 139 -3.00 7.03 25.20
CA ASP A 139 -4.37 6.76 25.65
C ASP A 139 -4.53 5.34 26.22
N LYS A 140 -5.54 5.13 27.07
CA LYS A 140 -5.84 3.84 27.72
C LYS A 140 -6.45 2.79 26.80
N LYS A 141 -7.16 3.21 25.75
CA LYS A 141 -7.99 2.31 24.95
C LYS A 141 -7.15 1.59 23.91
N ASN A 142 -6.26 2.31 23.25
CA ASN A 142 -5.55 1.87 22.05
C ASN A 142 -4.03 2.13 22.12
N GLY A 143 -3.55 2.88 23.12
CA GLY A 143 -2.12 3.10 23.32
C GLY A 143 -1.46 4.01 22.27
N VAL A 144 -2.23 4.81 21.52
CA VAL A 144 -1.74 5.69 20.45
C VAL A 144 -0.86 6.80 21.06
N PRO A 145 0.33 7.09 20.52
CA PRO A 145 1.17 8.18 20.98
C PRO A 145 0.67 9.55 20.47
N HIS A 146 0.36 10.44 21.41
CA HIS A 146 0.11 11.85 21.18
C HIS A 146 1.35 12.65 21.56
N ILE A 147 2.08 13.14 20.56
CA ILE A 147 3.38 13.78 20.70
C ILE A 147 3.23 15.29 20.64
N LYS A 148 3.51 15.95 21.76
CA LYS A 148 3.49 17.41 21.88
C LYS A 148 4.90 17.96 22.10
N GLY A 149 5.34 18.85 21.22
CA GLY A 149 6.61 19.56 21.33
C GLY A 149 6.44 21.07 21.49
N THR A 150 7.26 21.71 22.33
CA THR A 150 7.33 23.19 22.38
C THR A 150 8.24 23.77 21.29
N THR A 151 9.04 22.92 20.65
CA THR A 151 9.86 23.24 19.48
C THR A 151 9.56 22.23 18.36
N ARG A 152 9.82 22.60 17.10
CA ARG A 152 9.67 21.68 15.96
C ARG A 152 10.60 20.47 16.09
N TYR A 153 11.88 20.72 16.43
CA TYR A 153 12.85 19.67 16.73
C TYR A 153 12.34 18.71 17.83
N GLY A 154 11.77 19.23 18.92
CA GLY A 154 11.22 18.41 19.99
C GLY A 154 10.06 17.53 19.53
N THR A 155 9.16 18.08 18.69
CA THR A 155 8.03 17.33 18.13
C THR A 155 8.52 16.14 17.32
N GLU A 156 9.47 16.37 16.41
CA GLU A 156 10.03 15.34 15.54
C GLU A 156 10.89 14.32 16.29
N PHE A 157 11.69 14.77 17.25
CA PHE A 157 12.38 13.90 18.19
C PHE A 157 11.39 13.00 18.94
N GLY A 158 10.26 13.55 19.39
CA GLY A 158 9.20 12.79 20.05
C GLY A 158 8.60 11.72 19.14
N ALA A 159 8.37 12.05 17.87
CA ALA A 159 7.89 11.11 16.86
C ALA A 159 8.86 9.95 16.65
N GLY A 160 10.15 10.25 16.47
CA GLY A 160 11.19 9.22 16.35
C GLY A 160 11.32 8.33 17.59
N TYR A 161 11.21 8.92 18.78
CA TYR A 161 11.24 8.18 20.04
C TYR A 161 10.03 7.24 20.18
N ALA A 162 8.82 7.71 19.85
CA ALA A 162 7.60 6.88 19.87
C ALA A 162 7.65 5.78 18.80
N ALA A 163 8.15 6.08 17.60
CA ALA A 163 8.37 5.08 16.55
C ALA A 163 9.33 3.98 17.01
N GLY A 164 10.39 4.35 17.76
CA GLY A 164 11.26 3.37 18.41
C GLY A 164 10.51 2.50 19.41
N GLN A 165 9.64 3.09 20.25
CA GLN A 165 8.84 2.33 21.21
C GLN A 165 7.97 1.25 20.55
N ASP A 166 7.35 1.60 19.43
CA ASP A 166 6.29 0.78 18.84
C ASP A 166 6.75 -0.06 17.66
N ARG A 167 7.85 0.28 16.98
CA ARG A 167 8.24 -0.30 15.67
C ARG A 167 9.75 -0.48 15.47
N LEU A 168 10.59 -0.42 16.50
CA LEU A 168 12.06 -0.46 16.34
C LEU A 168 12.57 -1.63 15.46
N TRP A 169 12.09 -2.86 15.69
CA TRP A 169 12.46 -4.03 14.88
C TRP A 169 12.05 -3.88 13.42
N LEU A 170 10.83 -3.43 13.16
CA LEU A 170 10.29 -3.24 11.82
C LEU A 170 11.08 -2.18 11.03
N ILE A 171 11.41 -1.06 11.68
CA ILE A 171 12.21 0.02 11.07
C ILE A 171 13.60 -0.51 10.68
N ASP A 172 14.22 -1.31 11.54
CA ASP A 172 15.53 -1.92 11.30
C ASP A 172 15.47 -2.94 10.14
N LEU A 173 14.43 -3.76 10.12
CA LEU A 173 14.17 -4.70 9.05
C LEU A 173 14.09 -4.00 7.68
N PHE A 174 13.30 -2.93 7.59
CA PHE A 174 13.07 -2.24 6.33
C PHE A 174 14.31 -1.49 5.82
N ARG A 175 15.13 -0.90 6.70
CA ARG A 175 16.40 -0.27 6.25
C ARG A 175 17.41 -1.29 5.70
N HIS A 176 17.32 -2.56 6.11
CA HIS A 176 18.13 -3.65 5.57
C HIS A 176 17.57 -4.18 4.25
N ILE A 177 16.23 -4.29 4.11
CA ILE A 177 15.58 -4.57 2.82
C ILE A 177 15.98 -3.51 1.79
N GLY A 178 15.88 -2.23 2.17
CA GLY A 178 16.25 -1.07 1.36
C GLY A 178 17.70 -1.07 0.84
N ARG A 179 18.57 -1.91 1.42
CA ARG A 179 19.99 -2.06 1.04
C ARG A 179 20.34 -3.40 0.41
N GLY A 180 19.34 -4.27 0.23
CA GLY A 180 19.57 -5.66 -0.17
C GLY A 180 20.41 -6.43 0.86
N GLU A 181 20.21 -6.19 2.16
CA GLU A 181 20.94 -6.82 3.29
C GLU A 181 20.00 -7.55 4.26
N LEU A 182 18.87 -8.05 3.78
CA LEU A 182 17.92 -8.73 4.65
C LEU A 182 18.51 -10.04 5.19
N THR A 183 19.16 -10.84 4.35
CA THR A 183 19.61 -12.18 4.73
C THR A 183 20.74 -12.20 5.78
N PRO A 184 21.73 -11.29 5.77
CA PRO A 184 22.67 -11.16 6.89
C PRO A 184 22.02 -10.64 8.18
N PHE A 185 20.90 -9.92 8.08
CA PHE A 185 20.20 -9.35 9.23
C PHE A 185 19.22 -10.34 9.88
N ALA A 186 18.24 -10.85 9.14
CA ALA A 186 17.13 -11.64 9.64
C ALA A 186 17.31 -13.17 9.47
N GLY A 187 18.27 -13.61 8.66
CA GLY A 187 18.51 -15.03 8.37
C GLY A 187 18.32 -15.39 6.89
N GLY A 188 18.81 -16.58 6.51
CA GLY A 188 18.83 -17.10 5.15
C GLY A 188 17.60 -17.89 4.71
N ALA A 189 16.49 -17.86 5.45
CA ALA A 189 15.22 -18.45 5.02
C ALA A 189 14.89 -18.11 3.54
N PRO A 190 14.35 -19.04 2.73
CA PRO A 190 14.08 -18.82 1.31
C PRO A 190 13.30 -17.52 1.02
N ALA A 191 12.29 -17.20 1.83
CA ALA A 191 11.52 -15.99 1.62
C ALA A 191 12.31 -14.71 1.86
N ASN A 192 13.22 -14.68 2.84
CA ASN A 192 14.14 -13.56 3.02
C ASN A 192 15.07 -13.39 1.80
N GLN A 193 15.54 -14.51 1.23
CA GLN A 193 16.37 -14.47 0.02
C GLN A 193 15.57 -13.90 -1.16
N GLY A 194 14.37 -14.44 -1.42
CA GLY A 194 13.51 -14.00 -2.52
C GLY A 194 13.05 -12.55 -2.38
N LEU A 195 12.77 -12.11 -1.15
CA LEU A 195 12.41 -10.73 -0.85
C LEU A 195 13.54 -9.74 -1.19
N GLU A 196 14.75 -10.04 -0.75
CA GLU A 196 15.94 -9.24 -1.04
C GLU A 196 16.23 -9.20 -2.54
N GLN A 197 16.08 -10.35 -3.21
CA GLN A 197 16.30 -10.51 -4.66
C GLN A 197 15.24 -9.79 -5.50
N SER A 198 13.99 -9.70 -5.04
CA SER A 198 12.94 -8.97 -5.76
C SER A 198 13.06 -7.45 -5.59
N PHE A 199 13.57 -6.97 -4.45
CA PHE A 199 13.74 -5.54 -4.19
C PHE A 199 15.01 -4.94 -4.80
N TRP A 200 16.16 -5.59 -4.63
CA TRP A 200 17.47 -5.04 -5.05
C TRP A 200 17.50 -4.47 -6.48
N PRO A 201 16.96 -5.13 -7.53
CA PRO A 201 16.97 -4.57 -8.88
C PRO A 201 16.10 -3.32 -9.07
N GLN A 202 15.20 -3.00 -8.14
CA GLN A 202 14.35 -1.79 -8.19
C GLN A 202 15.05 -0.55 -7.64
N ALA A 203 15.94 -0.73 -6.66
CA ALA A 203 16.62 0.34 -5.94
C ALA A 203 18.03 -0.10 -5.47
N PRO A 204 18.96 -0.42 -6.40
CA PRO A 204 20.31 -0.92 -6.05
C PRO A 204 21.24 0.21 -5.57
N TYR A 205 20.82 1.00 -4.59
CA TYR A 205 21.55 2.19 -4.16
C TYR A 205 22.81 1.83 -3.38
N THR A 206 23.90 2.52 -3.71
CA THR A 206 25.08 2.62 -2.84
C THR A 206 24.82 3.63 -1.72
N GLU A 207 25.66 3.64 -0.68
CA GLU A 207 25.56 4.69 0.35
C GLU A 207 25.81 6.10 -0.22
N GLU A 208 26.60 6.21 -1.29
CA GLU A 208 26.80 7.47 -2.00
C GLU A 208 25.51 7.91 -2.72
N ASP A 209 24.80 6.98 -3.38
CA ASP A 209 23.49 7.29 -3.98
C ASP A 209 22.46 7.71 -2.92
N LEU A 210 22.44 7.06 -1.74
CA LEU A 210 21.55 7.46 -0.64
C LEU A 210 21.90 8.86 -0.11
N GLN A 211 23.19 9.17 0.06
CA GLN A 211 23.63 10.48 0.51
C GLN A 211 23.35 11.57 -0.54
N ALA A 212 23.51 11.26 -1.82
CA ALA A 212 23.21 12.20 -2.91
C ALA A 212 21.74 12.64 -2.91
N GLN A 213 20.81 11.77 -2.51
CA GLN A 213 19.39 12.11 -2.34
C GLN A 213 19.17 13.08 -1.16
N VAL A 214 19.85 12.87 -0.04
CA VAL A 214 19.83 13.80 1.10
C VAL A 214 20.34 15.17 0.66
N ASP A 215 21.47 15.20 -0.04
CA ASP A 215 22.09 16.43 -0.52
C ASP A 215 21.22 17.12 -1.59
N HIS A 216 20.52 16.34 -2.43
CA HIS A 216 19.56 16.87 -3.40
C HIS A 216 18.44 17.64 -2.68
N ILE A 217 17.77 17.01 -1.72
CA ILE A 217 16.67 17.65 -0.98
C ILE A 217 17.17 18.91 -0.25
N LEU A 218 18.33 18.82 0.40
CA LEU A 218 18.92 19.93 1.14
C LEU A 218 19.24 21.15 0.25
N ASN A 219 19.75 20.90 -0.96
CA ASN A 219 20.32 21.94 -1.81
C ASN A 219 19.39 22.41 -2.94
N ARG A 220 18.35 21.64 -3.29
CA ARG A 220 17.50 21.89 -4.46
C ARG A 220 16.03 22.17 -4.12
N GLN A 221 15.55 21.79 -2.94
CA GLN A 221 14.14 21.96 -2.52
C GLN A 221 13.91 23.22 -1.63
N GLY A 222 14.84 24.18 -1.67
CA GLY A 222 14.71 25.47 -0.97
C GLY A 222 14.62 25.36 0.56
N GLU A 223 13.94 26.31 1.20
CA GLU A 223 13.79 26.32 2.67
C GLU A 223 12.97 25.14 3.19
N ARG A 224 12.00 24.65 2.42
CA ARG A 224 11.24 23.44 2.77
C ARG A 224 12.14 22.20 2.79
N GLY A 225 13.04 22.07 1.82
CA GLY A 225 14.06 21.02 1.80
C GLY A 225 14.97 21.05 3.02
N LYS A 226 15.51 22.23 3.37
CA LYS A 226 16.33 22.41 4.58
C LYS A 226 15.57 22.04 5.85
N GLN A 227 14.34 22.52 6.00
CA GLN A 227 13.50 22.18 7.15
C GLN A 227 13.19 20.68 7.20
N ALA A 228 12.85 20.05 6.07
CA ALA A 228 12.56 18.63 6.00
C ALA A 228 13.76 17.77 6.43
N MET A 229 14.99 18.14 6.06
CA MET A 229 16.19 17.44 6.51
C MET A 229 16.51 17.68 8.00
N GLN A 230 16.18 18.86 8.55
CA GLN A 230 16.26 19.09 10.00
C GLN A 230 15.25 18.24 10.77
N ASP A 231 14.02 18.13 10.27
CA ASP A 231 12.96 17.31 10.86
C ASP A 231 13.33 15.82 10.79
N ALA A 232 13.84 15.36 9.66
CA ALA A 232 14.38 14.01 9.48
C ALA A 232 15.52 13.70 10.46
N GLN A 233 16.45 14.63 10.66
CA GLN A 233 17.53 14.45 11.64
C GLN A 233 16.99 14.40 13.07
N ALA A 234 16.04 15.26 13.44
CA ALA A 234 15.41 15.26 14.76
C ALA A 234 14.69 13.94 15.05
N TYR A 235 13.95 13.41 14.07
CA TYR A 235 13.33 12.08 14.13
C TYR A 235 14.37 10.98 14.37
N ILE A 236 15.47 10.98 13.62
CA ILE A 236 16.57 10.01 13.81
C ILE A 236 17.20 10.12 15.21
N ASP A 237 17.39 11.34 15.73
CA ASP A 237 17.92 11.56 17.07
C ASP A 237 16.98 10.97 18.15
N GLY A 238 15.67 11.12 17.97
CA GLY A 238 14.64 10.52 18.83
C GLY A 238 14.65 8.99 18.83
N LEU A 239 14.68 8.40 17.63
CA LEU A 239 14.76 6.94 17.44
C LEU A 239 16.04 6.39 18.07
N ASN A 240 17.17 7.08 17.88
CA ASN A 240 18.46 6.71 18.44
C ASN A 240 18.50 6.86 19.98
N ALA A 241 17.83 7.86 20.54
CA ALA A 241 17.70 8.01 21.99
C ALA A 241 16.92 6.84 22.60
N TYR A 242 15.80 6.45 22.00
CA TYR A 242 15.04 5.27 22.45
C TYR A 242 15.88 3.99 22.33
N ARG A 243 16.57 3.79 21.20
CA ARG A 243 17.46 2.63 20.97
C ARG A 243 18.46 2.44 22.12
N VAL A 244 19.17 3.51 22.49
CA VAL A 244 20.15 3.49 23.59
C VAL A 244 19.46 3.17 24.92
N GLN A 245 18.31 3.78 25.18
CA GLN A 245 17.55 3.58 26.41
C GLN A 245 17.05 2.14 26.54
N ALA A 246 16.43 1.60 25.48
CA ALA A 246 15.93 0.23 25.41
C ALA A 246 17.05 -0.80 25.55
N LYS A 247 18.20 -0.56 24.90
CA LYS A 247 19.39 -1.41 25.03
C LYS A 247 19.95 -1.44 26.47
N LYS A 248 20.01 -0.28 27.13
CA LYS A 248 20.45 -0.17 28.52
C LYS A 248 19.46 -0.83 29.48
N GLY A 249 18.17 -0.64 29.25
CA GLY A 249 17.09 -1.19 30.08
C GLY A 249 16.70 -2.63 29.76
N ARG A 250 17.23 -3.21 28.68
CA ARG A 250 16.94 -4.58 28.21
C ARG A 250 15.47 -4.86 27.89
N TYR A 251 14.75 -3.85 27.40
CA TYR A 251 13.36 -3.96 26.92
C TYR A 251 13.24 -3.69 25.42
N PHE A 252 14.33 -3.86 24.68
CA PHE A 252 14.31 -3.83 23.21
C PHE A 252 13.57 -5.06 22.65
N PRO A 253 13.13 -5.02 21.38
CA PRO A 253 12.43 -6.14 20.74
C PRO A 253 13.21 -7.46 20.83
N GLY A 254 12.53 -8.55 21.20
CA GLY A 254 13.15 -9.85 21.43
C GLY A 254 13.77 -10.47 20.17
N GLU A 255 13.32 -10.04 18.99
CA GLU A 255 13.81 -10.44 17.68
C GLU A 255 15.32 -10.19 17.53
N TYR A 256 15.86 -9.14 18.15
CA TYR A 256 17.30 -8.88 18.18
C TYR A 256 18.09 -9.98 18.92
N VAL A 257 17.49 -10.61 19.93
CA VAL A 257 18.08 -11.79 20.57
C VAL A 257 17.95 -13.00 19.67
N LEU A 258 16.74 -13.22 19.14
CA LEU A 258 16.40 -14.42 18.38
C LEU A 258 17.24 -14.55 17.10
N THR A 259 17.58 -13.43 16.47
CA THR A 259 18.45 -13.33 15.29
C THR A 259 19.95 -13.19 15.63
N GLY A 260 20.31 -13.25 16.92
CA GLY A 260 21.70 -13.25 17.39
C GLY A 260 22.42 -11.90 17.32
N LYS A 261 21.69 -10.78 17.21
CA LYS A 261 22.27 -9.42 17.22
C LYS A 261 22.62 -8.94 18.64
N VAL A 262 21.91 -9.45 19.64
CA VAL A 262 22.15 -9.17 21.06
C VAL A 262 22.05 -10.46 21.88
N ASP A 263 23.02 -10.70 22.76
CA ASP A 263 22.95 -11.79 23.72
C ASP A 263 22.03 -11.45 24.90
N ALA A 264 21.06 -12.31 25.20
CA ALA A 264 20.05 -12.05 26.24
C ALA A 264 20.63 -11.95 27.67
N ILE A 265 21.76 -12.61 27.95
CA ILE A 265 22.31 -12.71 29.32
C ILE A 265 23.35 -11.62 29.56
N THR A 266 24.36 -11.59 28.71
CA THR A 266 25.51 -10.67 28.78
C THR A 266 25.19 -9.29 28.25
N ASN A 267 24.13 -9.15 27.43
CA ASN A 267 23.79 -7.93 26.68
C ASN A 267 24.88 -7.52 25.67
N ILE A 268 25.84 -8.40 25.35
CA ILE A 268 26.84 -8.20 24.30
C ILE A 268 26.14 -8.16 22.93
N GLY A 269 26.66 -7.35 21.99
CA GLY A 269 26.02 -7.05 20.70
C GLY A 269 25.32 -5.69 20.73
N GLU A 270 24.92 -5.18 19.56
CA GLU A 270 24.49 -3.79 19.39
C GLU A 270 23.35 -3.68 18.37
N ILE A 271 22.38 -2.80 18.66
CA ILE A 271 21.41 -2.33 17.67
C ILE A 271 22.04 -1.12 17.00
N GLN A 272 22.34 -1.21 15.70
CA GLN A 272 23.12 -0.20 15.01
C GLN A 272 22.39 1.16 14.98
N PRO A 273 23.12 2.28 15.16
CA PRO A 273 22.52 3.60 15.11
C PRO A 273 21.91 3.90 13.75
N PHE A 274 20.80 4.63 13.77
CA PHE A 274 20.11 5.08 12.56
C PHE A 274 20.72 6.38 12.05
N LYS A 275 20.68 6.57 10.73
CA LYS A 275 21.16 7.76 10.00
C LYS A 275 20.05 8.27 9.06
N VAL A 276 20.17 9.50 8.58
CA VAL A 276 19.24 10.05 7.58
C VAL A 276 19.21 9.21 6.30
N THR A 277 20.33 8.60 5.88
CA THR A 277 20.34 7.68 4.72
C THR A 277 19.49 6.42 4.93
N ASP A 278 19.22 6.01 6.19
CA ASP A 278 18.27 4.92 6.46
C ASP A 278 16.85 5.31 6.06
N LEU A 279 16.48 6.58 6.20
CA LEU A 279 15.16 7.08 5.80
C LEU A 279 14.99 7.03 4.29
N ILE A 280 16.06 7.26 3.52
CA ILE A 280 16.05 7.13 2.06
C ILE A 280 15.85 5.66 1.65
N ALA A 281 16.58 4.74 2.30
CA ALA A 281 16.41 3.30 2.08
C ALA A 281 14.98 2.84 2.44
N LEU A 282 14.41 3.33 3.54
CA LEU A 282 13.03 3.10 3.96
C LEU A 282 12.01 3.66 2.96
N ALA A 283 12.21 4.91 2.51
CA ALA A 283 11.38 5.54 1.49
C ALA A 283 11.42 4.74 0.17
N SER A 284 12.57 4.18 -0.19
CA SER A 284 12.73 3.34 -1.39
C SER A 284 11.87 2.07 -1.32
N VAL A 285 11.78 1.44 -0.13
CA VAL A 285 10.92 0.29 0.12
C VAL A 285 9.45 0.66 0.00
N VAL A 286 9.03 1.74 0.67
CA VAL A 286 7.64 2.20 0.65
C VAL A 286 7.21 2.64 -0.76
N GLY A 287 8.03 3.45 -1.42
CA GLY A 287 7.80 3.92 -2.78
C GLY A 287 7.77 2.81 -3.81
N GLY A 288 8.69 1.85 -3.70
CA GLY A 288 8.72 0.65 -4.55
C GLY A 288 7.46 -0.21 -4.42
N LEU A 289 6.89 -0.33 -3.22
CA LEU A 289 5.67 -1.10 -2.98
C LEU A 289 4.41 -0.42 -3.52
N PHE A 290 4.23 0.87 -3.21
CA PHE A 290 2.92 1.51 -3.34
C PHE A 290 2.88 2.66 -4.34
N GLY A 291 4.01 3.30 -4.61
CA GLY A 291 4.11 4.56 -5.35
C GLY A 291 4.66 4.43 -6.77
N GLY A 292 4.96 3.22 -7.23
CA GLY A 292 5.36 2.94 -8.60
C GLY A 292 4.18 2.87 -9.58
N GLY A 293 4.50 2.95 -10.86
CA GLY A 293 3.56 2.75 -11.97
C GLY A 293 4.31 2.61 -13.29
N GLY A 294 3.72 1.95 -14.27
CA GLY A 294 4.41 1.66 -15.54
C GLY A 294 5.36 0.49 -15.55
N GLY A 295 6.13 0.37 -16.63
CA GLY A 295 7.04 -0.74 -16.92
C GLY A 295 6.36 -1.96 -17.54
N GLY A 296 7.17 -3.01 -17.78
CA GLY A 296 6.68 -4.29 -18.33
C GLY A 296 6.57 -4.30 -19.86
N GLU A 297 7.12 -3.30 -20.53
CA GLU A 297 7.04 -3.12 -21.98
C GLU A 297 7.70 -4.27 -22.75
N VAL A 298 8.72 -4.93 -22.18
CA VAL A 298 9.30 -6.14 -22.76
C VAL A 298 8.26 -7.26 -22.80
N GLU A 299 7.57 -7.50 -21.69
CA GLU A 299 6.49 -8.48 -21.62
C GLU A 299 5.32 -8.10 -22.57
N GLN A 300 4.96 -6.82 -22.65
CA GLN A 300 3.95 -6.32 -23.58
C GLN A 300 4.37 -6.59 -25.04
N ALA A 301 5.63 -6.32 -25.40
CA ALA A 301 6.19 -6.62 -26.71
C ALA A 301 6.13 -8.13 -27.04
N LEU A 302 6.44 -8.99 -26.07
CA LEU A 302 6.35 -10.45 -26.25
C LEU A 302 4.90 -10.91 -26.49
N SER A 303 3.92 -10.34 -25.79
CA SER A 303 2.50 -10.66 -26.01
C SER A 303 1.98 -10.16 -27.36
N LEU A 304 2.45 -9.02 -27.85
CA LEU A 304 2.16 -8.55 -29.20
C LEU A 304 2.77 -9.49 -30.26
N LEU A 305 4.02 -9.90 -30.11
CA LEU A 305 4.67 -10.85 -31.01
C LEU A 305 3.92 -12.19 -31.08
N ALA A 306 3.44 -12.70 -29.94
CA ALA A 306 2.60 -13.89 -29.89
C ALA A 306 1.29 -13.71 -30.68
N ALA A 307 0.64 -12.55 -30.57
CA ALA A 307 -0.59 -12.25 -31.30
C ALA A 307 -0.34 -12.15 -32.82
N GLN A 308 0.73 -11.47 -33.22
CA GLN A 308 1.13 -11.34 -34.63
C GLN A 308 1.55 -12.68 -35.24
N LYS A 309 2.18 -13.57 -34.47
CA LYS A 309 2.48 -14.93 -34.91
C LYS A 309 1.21 -15.75 -35.15
N LYS A 310 0.19 -15.59 -34.30
CA LYS A 310 -1.07 -16.33 -34.40
C LYS A 310 -1.96 -15.86 -35.55
N TYR A 311 -2.12 -14.55 -35.72
CA TYR A 311 -3.12 -13.98 -36.64
C TYR A 311 -2.51 -13.21 -37.83
N GLY A 312 -1.19 -13.08 -37.90
CA GLY A 312 -0.51 -12.15 -38.81
C GLY A 312 -0.39 -10.76 -38.19
N VAL A 313 0.45 -9.90 -38.78
CA VAL A 313 0.83 -8.60 -38.19
C VAL A 313 -0.37 -7.67 -37.97
N GLU A 314 -1.19 -7.45 -38.99
CA GLU A 314 -2.30 -6.50 -38.91
C GLU A 314 -3.38 -6.97 -37.93
N GLU A 315 -3.87 -8.20 -38.13
CA GLU A 315 -4.94 -8.76 -37.32
C GLU A 315 -4.47 -9.08 -35.89
N GLY A 316 -3.25 -9.59 -35.72
CA GLY A 316 -2.66 -9.84 -34.41
C GLY A 316 -2.50 -8.56 -33.59
N THR A 317 -2.14 -7.45 -34.24
CA THR A 317 -2.08 -6.14 -33.57
C THR A 317 -3.49 -5.68 -33.17
N LYS A 318 -4.51 -5.84 -34.03
CA LYS A 318 -5.91 -5.51 -33.68
C LYS A 318 -6.40 -6.32 -32.49
N VAL A 319 -6.14 -7.64 -32.48
CA VAL A 319 -6.48 -8.53 -31.36
C VAL A 319 -5.78 -8.05 -30.10
N TRP A 320 -4.45 -7.88 -30.14
CA TRP A 320 -3.69 -7.45 -28.98
C TRP A 320 -4.17 -6.10 -28.42
N GLU A 321 -4.42 -5.10 -29.26
CA GLU A 321 -4.92 -3.79 -28.82
C GLU A 321 -6.30 -3.89 -28.15
N SER A 322 -7.15 -4.79 -28.60
CA SER A 322 -8.47 -4.99 -27.99
C SER A 322 -8.41 -5.61 -26.59
N PHE A 323 -7.36 -6.40 -26.29
CA PHE A 323 -7.06 -6.87 -24.94
C PHE A 323 -6.29 -5.82 -24.13
N ARG A 324 -5.46 -5.00 -24.77
CA ARG A 324 -4.63 -4.02 -24.06
C ARG A 324 -5.46 -3.01 -23.26
N GLN A 325 -6.68 -2.67 -23.72
CA GLN A 325 -7.66 -1.84 -22.99
C GLN A 325 -7.07 -0.57 -22.36
N ARG A 326 -6.11 0.08 -23.04
CA ARG A 326 -5.35 1.23 -22.51
C ARG A 326 -6.23 2.31 -21.92
N ASN A 327 -7.33 2.62 -22.61
CA ASN A 327 -8.22 3.73 -22.30
C ASN A 327 -9.68 3.30 -22.57
N ASP A 328 -10.08 2.15 -22.02
CA ASP A 328 -11.42 1.60 -22.27
C ASP A 328 -12.52 2.59 -21.81
N PRO A 329 -13.50 2.91 -22.67
CA PRO A 329 -14.54 3.90 -22.36
C PRO A 329 -15.57 3.41 -21.34
N GLU A 330 -15.62 2.12 -21.04
CA GLU A 330 -16.54 1.54 -20.05
C GLU A 330 -15.89 1.38 -18.67
N THR A 331 -14.60 1.68 -18.51
CA THR A 331 -13.94 1.58 -17.20
C THR A 331 -14.51 2.63 -16.24
N VAL A 332 -14.86 2.20 -15.03
CA VAL A 332 -15.24 3.11 -13.95
C VAL A 332 -14.13 4.11 -13.64
N ARG A 333 -14.49 5.39 -13.50
CA ARG A 333 -13.53 6.49 -13.31
C ARG A 333 -13.56 7.02 -11.89
N THR A 334 -12.62 7.89 -11.54
CA THR A 334 -12.64 8.65 -10.28
C THR A 334 -13.27 10.03 -10.51
N ILE A 335 -12.98 10.67 -11.64
CA ILE A 335 -13.61 11.92 -12.11
C ILE A 335 -14.77 11.57 -13.06
N HIS A 336 -15.97 12.04 -12.74
CA HIS A 336 -17.20 11.68 -13.46
C HIS A 336 -17.79 12.83 -14.29
N ASP A 337 -17.22 14.02 -14.20
CA ASP A 337 -17.72 15.24 -14.85
C ASP A 337 -17.40 15.34 -16.35
N GLY A 338 -16.71 14.34 -16.92
CA GLY A 338 -16.32 14.31 -18.34
C GLY A 338 -15.03 15.06 -18.66
N SER A 339 -14.27 15.50 -17.65
CA SER A 339 -12.95 16.09 -17.85
C SER A 339 -11.97 15.07 -18.45
N SER A 340 -11.18 15.53 -19.42
CA SER A 340 -10.17 14.74 -20.12
C SER A 340 -8.76 15.24 -19.77
N PHE A 341 -7.86 14.29 -19.54
CA PHE A 341 -6.46 14.51 -19.22
C PHE A 341 -5.60 13.53 -20.03
N PRO A 342 -5.24 13.85 -21.28
CA PRO A 342 -4.47 12.94 -22.13
C PRO A 342 -3.12 12.57 -21.51
N TYR A 343 -2.87 11.28 -21.28
CA TYR A 343 -1.59 10.78 -20.77
C TYR A 343 -1.27 9.38 -21.28
N ALA A 344 -0.01 9.18 -21.71
CA ALA A 344 0.51 7.92 -22.25
C ALA A 344 -0.36 7.31 -23.37
N GLU A 345 -0.99 8.16 -24.19
CA GLU A 345 -1.83 7.73 -25.29
C GLU A 345 -1.04 7.01 -26.39
N LYS A 346 -1.74 6.14 -27.13
CA LYS A 346 -1.16 5.49 -28.31
C LYS A 346 -0.90 6.53 -29.41
N PRO A 347 0.34 6.71 -29.89
CA PRO A 347 0.62 7.64 -30.97
C PRO A 347 0.08 7.10 -32.30
N ALA A 348 -0.40 8.01 -33.17
CA ALA A 348 -0.90 7.65 -34.50
C ALA A 348 0.19 7.02 -35.41
N LYS A 349 1.45 7.41 -35.20
CA LYS A 349 2.63 6.88 -35.90
C LYS A 349 3.74 6.62 -34.89
N PRO A 350 3.79 5.41 -34.27
CA PRO A 350 4.83 5.07 -33.32
C PRO A 350 6.23 5.22 -33.92
N ARG A 351 7.16 5.76 -33.14
CA ARG A 351 8.57 6.00 -33.47
C ARG A 351 9.45 5.47 -32.35
N GLY A 352 10.71 5.16 -32.66
CA GLY A 352 11.69 4.78 -31.65
C GLY A 352 11.51 3.38 -31.06
N MET A 353 10.47 2.61 -31.40
CA MET A 353 10.26 1.26 -30.85
C MET A 353 11.49 0.36 -31.10
N ALA A 354 11.88 -0.37 -30.06
CA ALA A 354 12.98 -1.32 -30.05
C ALA A 354 12.43 -2.70 -29.67
N MET A 355 11.76 -3.36 -30.62
CA MET A 355 11.14 -4.66 -30.38
C MET A 355 12.22 -5.75 -30.30
N PRO A 356 12.06 -6.78 -29.43
CA PRO A 356 12.98 -7.90 -29.40
C PRO A 356 12.75 -8.83 -30.59
N ASP A 357 13.83 -9.43 -31.07
CA ASP A 357 13.75 -10.57 -31.97
C ASP A 357 13.10 -11.74 -31.22
N ALA A 358 12.15 -12.42 -31.86
CA ALA A 358 11.37 -13.49 -31.25
C ALA A 358 12.26 -14.59 -30.65
N GLY A 359 12.01 -14.95 -29.39
CA GLY A 359 12.73 -16.01 -28.67
C GLY A 359 14.15 -15.64 -28.21
N THR A 360 14.56 -14.36 -28.28
CA THR A 360 15.92 -13.95 -27.90
C THR A 360 16.04 -13.28 -26.54
N VAL A 361 14.91 -12.90 -25.92
CA VAL A 361 14.86 -12.21 -24.63
C VAL A 361 15.29 -13.15 -23.50
N GLU A 362 16.25 -12.70 -22.71
CA GLU A 362 16.73 -13.34 -21.49
C GLU A 362 16.65 -12.33 -20.35
N ARG A 363 16.17 -12.74 -19.17
CA ARG A 363 16.25 -11.90 -17.96
C ARG A 363 17.68 -11.74 -17.52
N GLU A 364 18.04 -10.56 -17.02
CA GLU A 364 19.37 -10.30 -16.49
C GLU A 364 19.64 -11.21 -15.28
N PRO A 365 20.74 -11.98 -15.28
CA PRO A 365 21.09 -12.77 -14.11
C PRO A 365 21.38 -11.86 -12.91
N LEU A 366 20.63 -12.05 -11.83
CA LEU A 366 20.77 -11.26 -10.60
C LEU A 366 21.71 -11.89 -9.57
N ILE A 367 21.74 -13.22 -9.50
CA ILE A 367 22.28 -13.96 -8.36
C ILE A 367 23.51 -14.77 -8.78
N PHE A 368 24.63 -14.54 -8.09
CA PHE A 368 25.92 -15.13 -8.37
C PHE A 368 26.54 -15.74 -7.10
N ASP A 369 27.60 -16.52 -7.28
CA ASP A 369 28.49 -17.01 -6.20
C ASP A 369 27.75 -17.72 -5.03
N ARG A 370 26.71 -18.51 -5.32
CA ARG A 370 25.97 -19.25 -4.29
C ARG A 370 26.85 -20.27 -3.58
N THR A 371 26.86 -20.26 -2.24
CA THR A 371 27.56 -21.24 -1.41
C THR A 371 26.70 -21.76 -0.26
N GLY A 372 27.08 -22.91 0.32
CA GLY A 372 26.39 -23.49 1.47
C GLY A 372 24.92 -23.79 1.18
N ALA A 373 24.03 -23.42 2.10
CA ALA A 373 22.59 -23.62 1.95
C ALA A 373 21.98 -22.91 0.74
N ALA A 374 22.59 -21.81 0.27
CA ALA A 374 22.13 -21.05 -0.90
C ALA A 374 22.30 -21.82 -2.23
N ALA A 375 23.20 -22.80 -2.27
CA ALA A 375 23.47 -23.59 -3.48
C ALA A 375 22.52 -24.78 -3.65
N GLN A 376 21.62 -25.00 -2.68
CA GLN A 376 20.71 -26.15 -2.63
C GLN A 376 19.29 -25.72 -3.03
N LYS A 377 18.57 -26.58 -3.77
CA LYS A 377 17.17 -26.31 -4.15
C LYS A 377 16.24 -26.24 -2.93
N THR A 378 16.54 -27.05 -1.92
CA THR A 378 15.89 -27.01 -0.60
C THR A 378 17.01 -26.77 0.42
N PRO A 379 17.09 -25.58 1.02
CA PRO A 379 18.15 -25.26 1.96
C PRO A 379 18.19 -26.23 3.16
N ALA A 380 19.36 -26.80 3.44
CA ALA A 380 19.56 -27.58 4.66
C ALA A 380 19.32 -26.72 5.92
N LYS A 381 18.82 -27.35 6.98
CA LYS A 381 18.66 -26.74 8.31
C LYS A 381 19.82 -27.17 9.24
N ASP A 382 20.34 -26.23 10.01
CA ASP A 382 21.34 -26.42 11.08
C ASP A 382 20.89 -25.68 12.37
N PRO A 383 19.85 -26.21 13.06
CA PRO A 383 19.25 -25.55 14.22
C PRO A 383 20.24 -25.30 15.36
N VAL A 384 20.38 -24.04 15.79
CA VAL A 384 21.28 -23.66 16.91
C VAL A 384 20.83 -24.31 18.23
N LYS A 385 21.79 -24.78 19.05
CA LYS A 385 21.49 -25.35 20.37
C LYS A 385 20.90 -24.29 21.30
N ALA A 386 19.68 -24.54 21.80
CA ALA A 386 18.97 -23.65 22.71
C ALA A 386 18.68 -24.29 24.08
N PRO A 387 18.72 -23.52 25.19
CA PRO A 387 18.19 -23.95 26.48
C PRO A 387 16.73 -24.38 26.37
N ALA A 388 16.27 -25.29 27.25
CA ALA A 388 14.91 -25.84 27.22
C ALA A 388 13.82 -24.75 27.21
N THR A 389 14.07 -23.63 27.88
CA THR A 389 13.16 -22.47 27.95
C THR A 389 12.97 -21.74 26.62
N LEU A 390 13.93 -21.83 25.69
CA LEU A 390 13.89 -21.12 24.39
C LEU A 390 13.60 -22.05 23.19
N ARG A 391 13.55 -23.37 23.39
CA ARG A 391 13.31 -24.34 22.31
C ARG A 391 12.01 -24.12 21.53
N LYS A 392 10.99 -23.52 22.17
CA LYS A 392 9.70 -23.23 21.52
C LYS A 392 9.76 -22.07 20.52
N LEU A 393 10.80 -21.23 20.60
CA LEU A 393 11.06 -20.12 19.68
C LEU A 393 12.00 -20.52 18.54
N GLN A 394 12.51 -21.76 18.56
CA GLN A 394 13.44 -22.25 17.56
C GLN A 394 12.76 -22.35 16.19
N GLY A 395 13.36 -21.72 15.18
CA GLY A 395 12.87 -21.74 13.80
C GLY A 395 11.62 -20.89 13.57
N MET A 396 11.32 -19.92 14.44
CA MET A 396 10.14 -19.06 14.29
C MET A 396 10.11 -18.22 12.99
N HIS A 397 11.26 -18.02 12.35
CA HIS A 397 11.42 -17.35 11.06
C HIS A 397 11.99 -18.30 9.99
N ASP A 398 11.81 -19.62 10.12
CA ASP A 398 12.26 -20.60 9.12
C ASP A 398 11.60 -20.35 7.75
N ASP A 399 10.41 -19.75 7.73
CA ASP A 399 9.66 -19.37 6.52
C ASP A 399 9.93 -17.92 6.09
N GLY A 400 10.86 -17.22 6.77
CA GLY A 400 11.18 -15.81 6.57
C GLY A 400 10.38 -14.86 7.47
N VAL A 401 10.73 -13.57 7.43
CA VAL A 401 10.05 -12.50 8.22
C VAL A 401 8.98 -11.76 7.41
N LEU A 402 9.01 -11.90 6.10
CA LEU A 402 8.08 -11.31 5.14
C LEU A 402 7.97 -12.22 3.91
N PRO A 403 6.87 -12.17 3.13
CA PRO A 403 6.70 -12.98 1.93
C PRO A 403 7.76 -12.70 0.85
N GLU A 404 8.13 -13.73 0.11
CA GLU A 404 9.18 -13.64 -0.92
C GLU A 404 8.76 -12.78 -2.13
N ASP A 405 7.46 -12.70 -2.39
CA ASP A 405 6.84 -12.06 -3.55
C ASP A 405 6.35 -10.62 -3.27
N LEU A 406 6.70 -10.07 -2.10
CA LEU A 406 6.27 -8.74 -1.63
C LEU A 406 6.48 -7.63 -2.69
N PHE A 407 7.58 -7.65 -3.45
CA PHE A 407 7.88 -6.66 -4.49
C PHE A 407 7.73 -7.17 -5.93
N SER A 408 7.47 -8.47 -6.14
CA SER A 408 7.39 -9.05 -7.48
C SER A 408 6.00 -8.91 -8.10
N ALA A 409 4.98 -8.64 -7.29
CA ALA A 409 3.62 -8.40 -7.75
C ALA A 409 3.19 -6.95 -7.48
N LYS A 410 3.30 -6.08 -8.50
CA LYS A 410 2.76 -4.71 -8.47
C LYS A 410 1.25 -4.76 -8.19
N LYS A 411 0.79 -4.23 -7.06
CA LYS A 411 -0.60 -4.29 -6.60
C LYS A 411 -0.94 -3.08 -5.72
N GLY A 412 -2.06 -2.42 -5.98
CA GLY A 412 -2.65 -1.39 -5.11
C GLY A 412 -3.97 -1.87 -4.52
N MET A 413 -4.23 -1.74 -3.22
CA MET A 413 -5.42 -2.37 -2.60
C MET A 413 -6.41 -1.36 -1.99
N SER A 414 -6.08 -0.07 -2.05
CA SER A 414 -6.78 1.01 -1.34
C SER A 414 -8.10 1.44 -1.97
N ASN A 415 -9.07 1.85 -1.15
CA ASN A 415 -10.29 2.51 -1.57
C ASN A 415 -10.51 3.91 -0.97
N ALA A 416 -11.39 4.69 -1.59
CA ALA A 416 -11.86 5.99 -1.10
C ALA A 416 -13.28 6.24 -1.61
N LEU A 417 -14.15 6.75 -0.74
CA LEU A 417 -15.50 7.21 -1.08
C LEU A 417 -15.70 8.61 -0.48
N LEU A 418 -16.12 9.57 -1.28
CA LEU A 418 -16.37 10.94 -0.83
C LEU A 418 -17.68 11.43 -1.43
N VAL A 419 -18.52 12.09 -0.64
CA VAL A 419 -19.78 12.68 -1.09
C VAL A 419 -19.81 14.16 -0.69
N SER A 420 -20.11 15.02 -1.67
CA SER A 420 -20.18 16.47 -1.45
C SER A 420 -21.35 16.84 -0.53
N GLY A 421 -21.22 17.96 0.18
CA GLY A 421 -22.26 18.44 1.11
C GLY A 421 -23.65 18.64 0.49
N LYS A 422 -23.73 18.81 -0.83
CA LYS A 422 -25.00 18.89 -1.59
C LYS A 422 -25.88 17.64 -1.41
N HIS A 423 -25.28 16.47 -1.22
CA HIS A 423 -25.99 15.20 -1.14
C HIS A 423 -26.03 14.63 0.27
N THR A 424 -25.37 15.25 1.25
CA THR A 424 -25.30 14.74 2.62
C THR A 424 -26.43 15.28 3.49
N ALA A 425 -26.75 14.56 4.57
CA ALA A 425 -27.82 14.92 5.50
C ALA A 425 -27.51 16.20 6.29
N SER A 426 -26.23 16.46 6.57
CA SER A 426 -25.76 17.60 7.34
C SER A 426 -25.49 18.85 6.51
N GLY A 427 -25.31 18.71 5.20
CA GLY A 427 -24.82 19.76 4.32
C GLY A 427 -23.29 19.87 4.26
N ASN A 428 -22.54 19.10 5.07
CA ASN A 428 -21.08 19.04 5.03
C ASN A 428 -20.62 17.81 4.25
N PRO A 429 -19.46 17.86 3.56
CA PRO A 429 -18.83 16.68 3.00
C PRO A 429 -18.68 15.49 3.95
N VAL A 430 -18.89 14.28 3.43
CA VAL A 430 -18.65 13.02 4.14
C VAL A 430 -17.66 12.19 3.34
N ALA A 431 -16.65 11.65 4.01
CA ALA A 431 -15.68 10.76 3.38
C ALA A 431 -15.41 9.49 4.20
N VAL A 432 -15.20 8.40 3.49
CA VAL A 432 -14.70 7.11 3.99
C VAL A 432 -13.40 6.83 3.25
N PHE A 433 -12.28 6.95 3.94
CA PHE A 433 -10.95 6.75 3.37
C PHE A 433 -10.37 5.40 3.74
N GLY A 434 -9.62 4.81 2.83
CA GLY A 434 -9.23 3.42 2.96
C GLY A 434 -7.92 3.02 2.30
N PRO A 435 -6.76 3.48 2.77
CA PRO A 435 -5.48 2.97 2.29
C PRO A 435 -5.26 1.52 2.78
N GLN A 436 -4.85 0.63 1.86
CA GLN A 436 -4.57 -0.76 2.17
C GLN A 436 -3.12 -1.11 1.84
N THR A 437 -2.36 -1.47 2.87
CA THR A 437 -0.93 -1.78 2.82
C THR A 437 -0.66 -3.26 3.12
N GLY A 438 -1.69 -4.10 3.11
CA GLY A 438 -1.63 -5.51 3.50
C GLY A 438 -1.81 -5.74 5.00
N TYR A 439 -2.11 -6.97 5.42
CA TYR A 439 -2.39 -7.33 6.81
C TYR A 439 -1.15 -7.89 7.52
N PHE A 440 -0.46 -7.05 8.28
CA PHE A 440 0.75 -7.40 9.02
C PHE A 440 0.57 -7.33 10.54
N ALA A 441 1.35 -8.12 11.27
CA ALA A 441 1.44 -8.13 12.72
C ALA A 441 2.90 -7.90 13.16
N PRO A 442 3.25 -6.69 13.65
CA PRO A 442 2.44 -5.47 13.68
C PRO A 442 2.20 -4.88 12.28
N GLN A 443 1.30 -3.89 12.18
CA GLN A 443 1.12 -3.15 10.93
C GLN A 443 2.39 -2.42 10.49
N LEU A 444 2.55 -2.27 9.17
CA LEU A 444 3.62 -1.47 8.57
C LEU A 444 3.48 0.02 8.90
N LEU A 445 2.23 0.42 9.07
CA LEU A 445 1.83 1.75 9.50
C LEU A 445 1.87 1.85 11.03
N MET A 446 2.14 3.06 11.53
CA MET A 446 1.96 3.44 12.93
C MET A 446 1.00 4.62 13.02
N MET A 447 0.01 4.51 13.90
CA MET A 447 -0.89 5.61 14.23
C MET A 447 -0.23 6.53 15.24
N GLN A 448 -0.30 7.84 15.03
CA GLN A 448 0.28 8.85 15.91
C GLN A 448 -0.37 10.23 15.71
N GLU A 449 -0.19 11.10 16.71
CA GLU A 449 -0.52 12.52 16.62
C GLU A 449 0.73 13.37 16.86
N LEU A 450 0.91 14.40 16.03
CA LEU A 450 1.97 15.39 16.11
C LEU A 450 1.36 16.78 16.41
N ASP A 451 1.83 17.44 17.48
CA ASP A 451 1.41 18.79 17.87
C ASP A 451 2.64 19.66 18.24
N GLY A 452 3.00 20.60 17.37
CA GLY A 452 4.12 21.51 17.59
C GLY A 452 4.19 22.67 16.59
N PRO A 453 5.23 23.53 16.68
CA PRO A 453 5.39 24.66 15.78
C PRO A 453 5.45 24.26 14.30
N GLY A 454 4.46 24.68 13.52
CA GLY A 454 4.36 24.43 12.08
C GLY A 454 4.00 22.98 11.70
N ILE A 455 3.55 22.16 12.65
CA ILE A 455 3.11 20.78 12.43
C ILE A 455 1.91 20.49 13.34
N LYS A 456 0.78 20.13 12.76
CA LYS A 456 -0.36 19.64 13.54
C LYS A 456 -1.21 18.66 12.74
N ALA A 457 -1.06 17.37 13.03
CA ALA A 457 -1.75 16.31 12.30
C ALA A 457 -1.90 15.04 13.15
N ARG A 458 -2.90 14.23 12.81
CA ARG A 458 -3.13 12.90 13.37
C ARG A 458 -3.43 11.92 12.24
N GLY A 459 -2.94 10.71 12.34
CA GLY A 459 -3.25 9.63 11.42
C GLY A 459 -2.16 8.59 11.44
N VAL A 460 -1.79 8.08 10.27
CA VAL A 460 -0.77 7.05 10.13
C VAL A 460 0.41 7.48 9.26
N SER A 461 1.56 6.90 9.58
CA SER A 461 2.80 6.99 8.79
C SER A 461 3.41 5.60 8.67
N PHE A 462 4.11 5.33 7.57
CA PHE A 462 4.96 4.14 7.47
C PHE A 462 6.06 4.19 8.55
N ALA A 463 6.25 3.07 9.24
CA ALA A 463 7.27 2.95 10.26
C ALA A 463 8.64 3.31 9.70
N GLY A 464 9.33 4.24 10.36
CA GLY A 464 10.66 4.68 9.95
C GLY A 464 10.68 5.97 9.14
N VAL A 465 9.56 6.41 8.56
CA VAL A 465 9.41 7.72 7.89
C VAL A 465 8.27 8.53 8.52
N GLY A 466 8.18 8.45 9.86
CA GLY A 466 7.08 8.99 10.66
C GLY A 466 7.27 10.42 11.17
N MET A 467 8.15 11.21 10.56
CA MET A 467 8.26 12.65 10.87
C MET A 467 7.00 13.43 10.44
N TYR A 468 6.28 12.91 9.43
CA TYR A 468 5.01 13.47 8.97
C TYR A 468 3.93 12.40 8.91
N ILE A 469 2.70 12.77 9.24
CA ILE A 469 1.51 11.96 8.95
C ILE A 469 1.35 11.88 7.43
N GLN A 470 1.27 10.67 6.87
CA GLN A 470 1.14 10.48 5.43
C GLN A 470 -0.32 10.33 5.00
N LEU A 471 -1.16 9.77 5.87
CA LEU A 471 -2.58 9.51 5.65
C LEU A 471 -3.31 9.86 6.96
N GLY A 472 -4.28 10.76 6.95
CA GLY A 472 -4.79 11.27 8.22
C GLY A 472 -5.64 12.53 8.11
N ARG A 473 -5.49 13.39 9.11
CA ARG A 473 -6.16 14.69 9.16
C ARG A 473 -5.29 15.77 9.79
N GLY A 474 -5.56 16.99 9.36
CA GLY A 474 -5.09 18.21 9.98
C GLY A 474 -6.15 18.77 10.93
N VAL A 475 -6.12 20.09 11.12
CA VAL A 475 -6.96 20.79 12.08
C VAL A 475 -8.45 20.76 11.69
N ASP A 476 -8.75 20.97 10.42
CA ASP A 476 -10.10 21.12 9.84
C ASP A 476 -10.24 20.51 8.44
N TYR A 477 -9.29 19.65 8.07
CA TYR A 477 -9.28 18.91 6.81
C TYR A 477 -8.71 17.52 7.01
N SER A 478 -8.99 16.62 6.07
CA SER A 478 -8.51 15.24 6.06
C SER A 478 -8.04 14.83 4.68
N TRP A 479 -7.15 13.85 4.61
CA TRP A 479 -6.64 13.34 3.36
C TRP A 479 -6.28 11.86 3.41
N SER A 480 -6.34 11.24 2.24
CA SER A 480 -5.91 9.86 2.04
C SER A 480 -5.53 9.59 0.58
N ALA A 481 -5.04 8.39 0.30
CA ALA A 481 -4.59 8.00 -1.04
C ALA A 481 -5.03 6.60 -1.46
N THR A 482 -5.21 6.45 -2.77
CA THR A 482 -5.20 5.15 -3.44
C THR A 482 -4.05 5.10 -4.46
N SER A 483 -3.46 3.92 -4.72
CA SER A 483 -2.52 3.76 -5.84
C SER A 483 -3.20 4.10 -7.15
N ALA A 484 -2.50 4.81 -8.02
CA ALA A 484 -3.05 5.30 -9.28
C ALA A 484 -2.61 4.46 -10.49
N GLY A 485 -1.44 3.83 -10.41
CA GLY A 485 -0.98 2.86 -11.41
C GLY A 485 -0.64 3.46 -12.78
N GLN A 486 -0.64 4.79 -12.94
CA GLN A 486 -0.28 5.41 -14.20
C GLN A 486 1.19 5.18 -14.54
N ASP A 487 1.53 5.31 -15.81
CA ASP A 487 2.86 4.99 -16.28
C ASP A 487 3.90 6.06 -15.89
N ILE A 488 4.81 5.75 -14.96
CA ILE A 488 5.97 6.59 -14.62
C ILE A 488 7.31 5.86 -14.83
N THR A 489 7.31 4.76 -15.58
CA THR A 489 8.49 3.91 -15.78
C THR A 489 8.56 3.48 -17.23
N ASP A 490 9.63 3.89 -17.93
CA ASP A 490 9.86 3.50 -19.32
C ASP A 490 11.01 2.48 -19.44
N THR A 491 10.90 1.58 -20.43
CA THR A 491 11.98 0.67 -20.83
C THR A 491 12.78 1.21 -22.02
N TYR A 492 14.09 1.43 -21.83
CA TYR A 492 15.02 1.82 -22.89
C TYR A 492 15.87 0.64 -23.37
N ALA A 493 16.06 0.52 -24.68
CA ALA A 493 16.97 -0.43 -25.33
C ALA A 493 18.31 0.24 -25.64
N VAL A 494 19.38 -0.18 -24.96
CA VAL A 494 20.75 0.26 -25.24
C VAL A 494 21.47 -0.74 -26.16
N GLU A 495 22.11 -0.25 -27.23
CA GLU A 495 22.94 -1.09 -28.11
C GLU A 495 24.23 -1.50 -27.39
N LEU A 496 24.50 -2.80 -27.30
CA LEU A 496 25.71 -3.32 -26.65
C LEU A 496 26.94 -3.13 -27.55
N CYS A 497 28.08 -2.89 -26.94
CA CYS A 497 29.35 -2.69 -27.64
C CYS A 497 30.53 -3.28 -26.87
N GLU A 498 31.69 -3.35 -27.53
CA GLU A 498 32.96 -3.72 -26.91
C GLU A 498 33.98 -2.58 -27.10
N PRO A 499 34.72 -2.17 -26.06
CA PRO A 499 35.63 -1.02 -26.13
C PRO A 499 36.83 -1.28 -27.06
N ASN A 500 37.19 -2.55 -27.27
CA ASN A 500 38.28 -2.96 -28.17
C ASN A 500 37.83 -3.15 -29.63
N GLY A 501 36.54 -2.91 -29.95
CA GLY A 501 35.98 -3.09 -31.29
C GLY A 501 35.67 -4.54 -31.67
N ALA A 502 35.75 -5.50 -30.73
CA ALA A 502 35.26 -6.85 -30.95
C ALA A 502 33.74 -6.86 -31.21
N ALA A 503 33.25 -7.95 -31.81
CA ALA A 503 31.82 -8.13 -32.03
C ALA A 503 31.08 -8.21 -30.68
N PRO A 504 30.08 -7.36 -30.43
CA PRO A 504 29.31 -7.44 -29.19
C PRO A 504 28.50 -8.73 -29.15
N THR A 505 28.22 -9.19 -27.93
CA THR A 505 27.29 -10.28 -27.64
C THR A 505 26.23 -9.81 -26.65
N LYS A 506 25.20 -10.62 -26.38
CA LYS A 506 24.26 -10.33 -25.29
C LYS A 506 24.97 -10.15 -23.95
N GLN A 507 26.13 -10.77 -23.74
CA GLN A 507 26.91 -10.70 -22.49
C GLN A 507 27.84 -9.49 -22.39
N SER A 508 27.88 -8.60 -23.39
CA SER A 508 28.71 -7.40 -23.32
C SER A 508 28.27 -6.51 -22.16
N THR A 509 29.23 -5.84 -21.51
CA THR A 509 29.01 -4.98 -20.34
C THR A 509 29.31 -3.51 -20.63
N HIS A 510 29.43 -3.16 -21.91
CA HIS A 510 29.49 -1.79 -22.40
C HIS A 510 28.33 -1.54 -23.36
N TYR A 511 27.93 -0.29 -23.49
CA TYR A 511 26.83 0.11 -24.36
C TYR A 511 27.15 1.42 -25.08
N ARG A 512 26.45 1.66 -26.19
CA ARG A 512 26.56 2.90 -26.96
C ARG A 512 25.82 4.02 -26.25
N TYR A 513 26.55 5.09 -25.93
CA TYR A 513 25.98 6.33 -25.39
C TYR A 513 26.62 7.52 -26.09
N LYS A 514 25.81 8.34 -26.76
CA LYS A 514 26.25 9.53 -27.52
C LYS A 514 27.47 9.26 -28.43
N GLY A 515 27.43 8.12 -29.13
CA GLY A 515 28.47 7.67 -30.06
C GLY A 515 29.68 6.96 -29.42
N ALA A 516 29.86 7.06 -28.10
CA ALA A 516 30.93 6.38 -27.38
C ALA A 516 30.49 4.98 -26.90
N CYS A 517 31.45 4.05 -26.78
CA CYS A 517 31.23 2.78 -26.09
C CYS A 517 31.65 2.97 -24.62
N VAL A 518 30.67 3.02 -23.72
CA VAL A 518 30.89 3.31 -22.29
C VAL A 518 30.55 2.11 -21.42
N PRO A 519 31.23 1.90 -20.28
CA PRO A 519 30.93 0.79 -19.40
C PRO A 519 29.57 0.99 -18.73
N MET A 520 28.86 -0.12 -18.51
CA MET A 520 27.78 -0.16 -17.53
C MET A 520 28.39 -0.11 -16.12
N GLU A 521 27.74 0.58 -15.20
CA GLU A 521 28.13 0.56 -13.79
C GLU A 521 27.64 -0.73 -13.15
N LYS A 522 28.56 -1.52 -12.59
CA LYS A 522 28.25 -2.77 -11.91
C LYS A 522 27.99 -2.52 -10.43
N LEU A 523 26.76 -2.77 -9.97
CA LEU A 523 26.34 -2.61 -8.59
C LEU A 523 26.24 -3.99 -7.93
N GLU A 524 26.89 -4.18 -6.78
CA GLU A 524 27.01 -5.48 -6.13
C GLU A 524 26.69 -5.45 -4.65
N LYS A 525 26.07 -6.54 -4.17
CA LYS A 525 25.88 -6.80 -2.75
C LYS A 525 26.27 -8.23 -2.41
N ARG A 526 27.12 -8.42 -1.40
CA ARG A 526 27.52 -9.75 -0.92
C ARG A 526 26.82 -10.04 0.38
N ASN A 527 26.00 -11.08 0.39
CA ASN A 527 25.20 -11.46 1.55
C ASN A 527 25.61 -12.85 2.02
N ALA A 528 25.78 -12.98 3.33
CA ALA A 528 26.12 -14.22 4.00
C ALA A 528 25.40 -14.29 5.34
N TRP A 529 24.91 -15.48 5.69
CA TRP A 529 24.20 -15.73 6.94
C TRP A 529 24.74 -16.97 7.64
N LYS A 530 24.34 -17.11 8.90
CA LYS A 530 24.54 -18.28 9.73
C LYS A 530 23.21 -18.59 10.44
N PRO A 531 22.97 -19.85 10.82
CA PRO A 531 21.78 -20.19 11.58
C PRO A 531 21.73 -19.41 12.89
N SER A 532 20.53 -19.06 13.31
CA SER A 532 20.20 -18.37 14.56
C SER A 532 19.14 -19.16 15.33
N LEU A 533 18.67 -18.63 16.46
CA LEU A 533 17.53 -19.23 17.14
C LEU A 533 16.25 -19.02 16.32
N ALA A 534 16.11 -17.86 15.68
CA ALA A 534 14.94 -17.51 14.87
C ALA A 534 14.88 -18.30 13.56
N ASP A 535 16.01 -18.46 12.87
CA ASP A 535 16.10 -19.10 11.56
C ASP A 535 17.14 -20.23 11.60
N SER A 536 16.67 -21.45 11.37
CA SER A 536 17.49 -22.65 11.37
C SER A 536 18.19 -22.92 10.04
N THR A 537 18.04 -22.07 9.02
CA THR A 537 18.72 -22.24 7.73
C THR A 537 20.24 -22.33 7.93
N ALA A 538 20.84 -23.41 7.42
CA ALA A 538 22.28 -23.62 7.51
C ALA A 538 23.05 -22.48 6.82
N ALA A 539 24.32 -22.29 7.19
CA ALA A 539 25.12 -21.19 6.67
C ALA A 539 25.18 -21.20 5.13
N GLY A 540 25.10 -20.01 4.54
CA GLY A 540 25.11 -19.82 3.10
C GLY A 540 25.45 -18.39 2.71
N SER A 541 25.69 -18.19 1.43
CA SER A 541 25.96 -16.87 0.86
C SER A 541 25.57 -16.79 -0.60
N TYR A 542 25.38 -15.57 -1.09
CA TYR A 542 25.34 -15.24 -2.52
C TYR A 542 25.80 -13.80 -2.74
N ARG A 543 26.01 -13.45 -4.01
CA ARG A 543 26.20 -12.07 -4.46
C ARG A 543 25.03 -11.64 -5.35
N LEU A 544 24.38 -10.54 -5.01
CA LEU A 544 23.47 -9.83 -5.91
C LEU A 544 24.30 -8.92 -6.81
N GLN A 545 23.97 -8.89 -8.09
CA GLN A 545 24.61 -8.02 -9.07
C GLN A 545 23.56 -7.49 -10.04
N VAL A 546 23.61 -6.19 -10.32
CA VAL A 546 22.85 -5.55 -11.40
C VAL A 546 23.75 -4.56 -12.13
N PHE A 547 23.36 -4.19 -13.35
CA PHE A 547 24.03 -3.15 -14.11
C PHE A 547 23.17 -1.90 -14.20
N ARG A 548 23.78 -0.74 -13.96
CA ARG A 548 23.17 0.58 -14.14
C ARG A 548 23.76 1.25 -15.38
N THR A 549 22.89 1.89 -16.14
CA THR A 549 23.24 2.72 -17.30
C THR A 549 22.71 4.14 -17.10
N HIS A 550 23.01 5.04 -18.04
CA HIS A 550 22.37 6.35 -18.14
C HIS A 550 20.85 6.29 -18.35
N TYR A 551 20.29 5.14 -18.76
CA TYR A 551 18.86 4.94 -19.00
C TYR A 551 18.23 3.94 -18.00
N GLY A 552 18.85 3.77 -16.82
CA GLY A 552 18.30 2.96 -15.74
C GLY A 552 18.95 1.58 -15.57
N ILE A 553 18.26 0.68 -14.88
CA ILE A 553 18.78 -0.63 -14.46
C ILE A 553 18.51 -1.68 -15.54
N VAL A 554 19.53 -2.45 -15.93
CA VAL A 554 19.39 -3.54 -16.90
C VAL A 554 18.47 -4.63 -16.34
N THR A 555 17.39 -4.93 -17.06
CA THR A 555 16.40 -5.94 -16.68
C THR A 555 16.45 -7.18 -17.58
N HIS A 556 16.78 -6.99 -18.86
CA HIS A 556 16.81 -8.05 -19.86
C HIS A 556 17.94 -7.83 -20.88
N ARG A 557 18.34 -8.91 -21.55
CA ARG A 557 19.24 -8.92 -22.71
C ARG A 557 18.53 -9.59 -23.88
N ALA A 558 18.67 -9.05 -25.08
CA ALA A 558 17.99 -9.56 -26.26
C ALA A 558 18.80 -9.30 -27.54
N LEU A 559 18.29 -9.81 -28.66
CA LEU A 559 18.61 -9.25 -29.97
C LEU A 559 17.46 -8.32 -30.39
N SER A 560 17.78 -7.27 -31.15
CA SER A 560 16.80 -6.42 -31.84
C SER A 560 17.37 -6.09 -33.22
N ASP A 561 16.67 -6.48 -34.28
CA ASP A 561 17.16 -6.43 -35.66
C ASP A 561 18.52 -7.15 -35.81
N GLY A 562 18.69 -8.29 -35.12
CA GLY A 562 19.91 -9.09 -35.09
C GLY A 562 21.07 -8.50 -34.27
N LYS A 563 20.90 -7.30 -33.68
CA LYS A 563 21.93 -6.65 -32.86
C LYS A 563 21.75 -6.96 -31.38
N PRO A 564 22.82 -7.26 -30.63
CA PRO A 564 22.74 -7.41 -29.18
C PRO A 564 22.38 -6.09 -28.48
N ILE A 565 21.35 -6.14 -27.65
CA ILE A 565 20.88 -5.01 -26.83
C ILE A 565 20.68 -5.44 -25.37
N ALA A 566 20.67 -4.46 -24.47
CA ALA A 566 20.12 -4.62 -23.14
C ALA A 566 18.89 -3.72 -22.98
N TYR A 567 17.82 -4.25 -22.41
CA TYR A 567 16.69 -3.46 -21.96
C TYR A 567 16.96 -2.98 -20.54
N THR A 568 16.69 -1.71 -20.30
CA THR A 568 16.90 -1.00 -19.04
C THR A 568 15.58 -0.39 -18.60
N SER A 569 15.27 -0.46 -17.30
CA SER A 569 14.08 0.14 -16.73
C SER A 569 14.44 1.44 -16.02
N LEU A 570 13.77 2.53 -16.39
CA LEU A 570 13.94 3.85 -15.80
C LEU A 570 12.62 4.33 -15.19
N ARG A 571 12.56 4.31 -13.86
CA ARG A 571 11.47 4.94 -13.10
C ARG A 571 11.81 6.42 -12.90
N SER A 572 10.84 7.31 -13.10
CA SER A 572 11.06 8.75 -12.93
C SER A 572 11.45 9.14 -11.50
N THR A 573 11.05 8.33 -10.50
CA THR A 573 11.43 8.52 -9.09
C THR A 573 12.72 7.79 -8.67
N TYR A 574 13.40 7.09 -9.58
CA TYR A 574 14.72 6.51 -9.26
C TYR A 574 15.70 7.65 -8.91
N ARG A 575 16.43 7.54 -7.80
CA ARG A 575 17.24 8.61 -7.17
C ARG A 575 16.44 9.81 -6.63
N HIS A 576 15.12 9.69 -6.49
CA HIS A 576 14.21 10.72 -5.97
C HIS A 576 13.21 10.13 -4.98
N GLU A 577 13.62 9.14 -4.20
CA GLU A 577 12.72 8.34 -3.35
C GLU A 577 12.13 9.17 -2.21
N ALA A 578 12.92 10.09 -1.67
CA ALA A 578 12.49 10.91 -0.55
C ALA A 578 11.96 12.28 -0.97
N ASP A 579 11.90 12.64 -2.25
CA ASP A 579 11.50 13.99 -2.70
C ASP A 579 10.05 14.32 -2.29
N SER A 580 9.19 13.31 -2.23
CA SER A 580 7.79 13.43 -1.76
C SER A 580 7.67 13.90 -0.30
N ILE A 581 8.78 13.93 0.47
CA ILE A 581 8.82 14.49 1.83
C ILE A 581 8.30 15.94 1.88
N ILE A 582 8.46 16.69 0.79
CA ILE A 582 7.98 18.08 0.69
C ILE A 582 6.45 18.14 0.69
N GLY A 583 5.78 17.29 -0.10
CA GLY A 583 4.32 17.22 -0.11
C GLY A 583 3.77 16.78 1.25
N PHE A 584 4.39 15.78 1.89
CA PHE A 584 3.99 15.33 3.23
C PHE A 584 4.20 16.41 4.30
N GLN A 585 5.32 17.14 4.24
CA GLN A 585 5.54 18.30 5.13
C GLN A 585 4.40 19.32 4.97
N MET A 586 3.98 19.61 3.74
CA MET A 586 2.90 20.55 3.47
C MET A 586 1.54 20.05 3.99
N PHE A 587 1.20 18.77 3.82
CA PHE A 587 -0.03 18.20 4.38
C PHE A 587 -0.14 18.33 5.90
N ASN A 588 1.00 18.36 6.60
CA ASN A 588 1.06 18.44 8.06
C ASN A 588 1.14 19.88 8.58
N ASP A 589 1.30 20.86 7.70
CA ASP A 589 1.48 22.28 8.01
C ASP A 589 0.12 23.00 7.96
N PRO A 590 -0.51 23.28 9.13
CA PRO A 590 -1.78 24.01 9.17
C PRO A 590 -1.66 25.46 8.69
N GLY A 591 -0.44 26.00 8.55
CA GLY A 591 -0.22 27.29 7.91
C GLY A 591 -0.35 27.22 6.39
N TYR A 592 -0.14 26.06 5.78
CA TYR A 592 -0.12 25.86 4.33
C TYR A 592 -1.45 25.34 3.76
N VAL A 593 -1.92 24.15 4.21
CA VAL A 593 -3.16 23.57 3.69
C VAL A 593 -4.34 24.22 4.41
N GLN A 594 -5.06 25.10 3.71
CA GLN A 594 -6.21 25.88 4.21
C GLN A 594 -7.50 25.64 3.41
N ASP A 595 -7.39 24.95 2.28
CA ASP A 595 -8.47 24.67 1.34
C ASP A 595 -8.07 23.54 0.36
N ALA A 596 -9.03 23.08 -0.45
CA ALA A 596 -8.79 22.10 -1.49
C ALA A 596 -7.63 22.47 -2.46
N LYS A 597 -7.48 23.75 -2.81
CA LYS A 597 -6.45 24.19 -3.78
C LYS A 597 -5.04 24.11 -3.21
N SER A 598 -4.86 24.52 -1.96
CA SER A 598 -3.58 24.40 -1.24
C SER A 598 -3.23 22.93 -0.98
N PHE A 599 -4.23 22.07 -0.74
CA PHE A 599 -4.03 20.63 -0.72
C PHE A 599 -3.55 20.08 -2.07
N GLN A 600 -4.20 20.41 -3.19
CA GLN A 600 -3.77 19.94 -4.52
C GLN A 600 -2.35 20.39 -4.85
N ARG A 601 -1.97 21.63 -4.48
CA ARG A 601 -0.58 22.11 -4.61
C ARG A 601 0.40 21.34 -3.72
N ALA A 602 0.00 20.87 -2.54
CA ALA A 602 0.84 19.99 -1.71
C ALA A 602 0.99 18.61 -2.35
N ALA A 603 -0.10 18.05 -2.90
CA ALA A 603 -0.10 16.75 -3.58
C ALA A 603 0.76 16.76 -4.85
N ASP A 604 0.87 17.89 -5.55
CA ASP A 604 1.75 18.08 -6.71
C ASP A 604 3.24 17.90 -6.38
N HIS A 605 3.65 18.10 -5.12
CA HIS A 605 5.01 17.83 -4.65
C HIS A 605 5.27 16.35 -4.32
N ILE A 606 4.33 15.45 -4.63
CA ILE A 606 4.49 14.00 -4.42
C ILE A 606 4.79 13.34 -5.76
N GLY A 607 6.03 12.85 -5.92
CA GLY A 607 6.50 12.24 -7.18
C GLY A 607 5.97 10.82 -7.43
N TYR A 608 5.35 10.21 -6.44
CA TYR A 608 4.77 8.86 -6.55
C TYR A 608 3.39 8.87 -7.23
N ALA A 609 3.08 7.77 -7.93
CA ALA A 609 1.84 7.55 -8.65
C ALA A 609 0.66 7.24 -7.72
N PHE A 610 0.05 8.29 -7.15
CA PHE A 610 -1.08 8.19 -6.22
C PHE A 610 -2.26 9.08 -6.62
N ASN A 611 -3.45 8.61 -6.27
CA ASN A 611 -4.69 9.35 -6.27
C ASN A 611 -4.89 9.91 -4.86
N TRP A 612 -4.87 11.23 -4.69
CA TRP A 612 -5.04 11.92 -3.41
C TRP A 612 -6.44 12.50 -3.27
N PHE A 613 -7.01 12.33 -2.09
CA PHE A 613 -8.35 12.79 -1.75
C PHE A 613 -8.32 13.74 -0.56
N TYR A 614 -9.20 14.74 -0.57
CA TYR A 614 -9.34 15.75 0.47
C TYR A 614 -10.80 15.93 0.85
N ALA A 615 -11.06 16.13 2.14
CA ALA A 615 -12.34 16.59 2.65
C ALA A 615 -12.16 17.58 3.80
N ASP A 616 -12.85 18.72 3.73
CA ASP A 616 -13.09 19.65 4.84
C ASP A 616 -14.61 19.87 5.04
N SER A 617 -15.02 20.87 5.80
CA SER A 617 -16.45 21.17 6.05
C SER A 617 -17.22 21.74 4.87
N ARG A 618 -16.54 22.08 3.77
CA ARG A 618 -17.10 22.76 2.58
C ARG A 618 -16.85 21.94 1.32
N ASP A 619 -15.64 21.44 1.16
CA ASP A 619 -15.11 20.93 -0.08
C ASP A 619 -14.69 19.45 0.01
N ILE A 620 -14.92 18.73 -1.08
CA ILE A 620 -14.19 17.51 -1.43
C ILE A 620 -13.30 17.79 -2.64
N ALA A 621 -12.11 17.21 -2.68
CA ALA A 621 -11.21 17.39 -3.80
C ALA A 621 -10.36 16.16 -4.10
N TYR A 622 -9.86 16.12 -5.33
CA TYR A 622 -9.06 15.05 -5.89
C TYR A 622 -7.85 15.60 -6.64
N TYR A 623 -6.71 14.90 -6.56
CA TYR A 623 -5.51 15.14 -7.34
C TYR A 623 -4.75 13.84 -7.63
N ASN A 624 -4.39 13.59 -8.88
CA ASN A 624 -3.46 12.53 -9.24
C ASN A 624 -2.01 13.06 -9.19
N SER A 625 -1.20 12.56 -8.25
CA SER A 625 0.22 12.90 -8.16
C SER A 625 1.09 11.93 -8.96
N GLY A 626 2.30 12.35 -9.30
CA GLY A 626 3.31 11.53 -9.96
C GLY A 626 4.33 12.36 -10.73
N SER A 627 5.59 11.93 -10.78
CA SER A 627 6.59 12.49 -11.69
C SER A 627 6.36 11.93 -13.10
N ASN A 628 5.28 12.35 -13.74
CA ASN A 628 4.81 11.88 -15.04
C ASN A 628 5.72 12.41 -16.17
N PRO A 629 6.62 11.60 -16.76
CA PRO A 629 7.59 12.10 -17.73
C PRO A 629 6.92 12.58 -19.02
N VAL A 630 7.37 13.73 -19.53
CA VAL A 630 7.00 14.21 -20.87
C VAL A 630 7.80 13.42 -21.90
N ARG A 631 7.14 12.48 -22.57
CA ARG A 631 7.75 11.62 -23.60
C ARG A 631 7.94 12.36 -24.93
N ALA A 632 8.94 11.95 -25.71
CA ALA A 632 9.14 12.49 -27.05
C ALA A 632 7.96 12.16 -27.99
N GLU A 633 7.72 13.03 -28.98
CA GLU A 633 6.62 12.88 -29.92
C GLU A 633 6.68 11.54 -30.67
N GLY A 634 5.60 10.77 -30.60
CA GLY A 634 5.47 9.49 -31.30
C GLY A 634 6.03 8.29 -30.55
N VAL A 635 6.56 8.44 -29.33
CA VAL A 635 6.91 7.30 -28.47
C VAL A 635 5.64 6.64 -27.94
N ASP A 636 5.53 5.32 -28.11
CA ASP A 636 4.44 4.51 -27.52
C ASP A 636 4.94 3.92 -26.20
N ALA A 637 4.33 4.34 -25.08
CA ALA A 637 4.69 3.89 -23.73
C ALA A 637 4.43 2.40 -23.47
N SER A 638 3.73 1.68 -24.36
CA SER A 638 3.51 0.24 -24.21
C SER A 638 4.69 -0.63 -24.62
N PHE A 639 5.71 -0.07 -25.29
CA PHE A 639 6.81 -0.83 -25.88
C PHE A 639 8.19 -0.26 -25.52
N PRO A 640 9.25 -1.10 -25.50
CA PRO A 640 10.61 -0.62 -25.30
C PRO A 640 11.00 0.38 -26.39
N VAL A 641 11.76 1.40 -26.01
CA VAL A 641 12.17 2.49 -26.90
C VAL A 641 13.69 2.56 -27.03
N ARG A 642 14.21 2.94 -28.19
CA ARG A 642 15.66 3.12 -28.41
C ARG A 642 16.23 4.20 -27.50
N ALA A 643 17.38 3.90 -26.91
CA ALA A 643 18.11 4.80 -26.00
C ALA A 643 18.87 5.92 -26.76
N GLU A 644 18.13 6.81 -27.42
CA GLU A 644 18.65 7.94 -28.20
C GLU A 644 18.01 9.25 -27.75
N ASP A 645 18.73 10.38 -27.87
CA ASP A 645 18.25 11.71 -27.47
C ASP A 645 16.90 12.08 -28.14
N ALA A 646 16.61 11.55 -29.34
CA ALA A 646 15.36 11.79 -30.07
C ALA A 646 14.13 11.09 -29.46
N TYR A 647 14.33 10.07 -28.61
CA TYR A 647 13.26 9.27 -28.00
C TYR A 647 13.31 9.21 -26.47
N ALA A 648 14.35 9.80 -25.86
CA ALA A 648 14.41 10.00 -24.42
C ALA A 648 13.26 10.90 -23.93
N TRP A 649 13.01 10.90 -22.62
CA TRP A 649 12.17 11.91 -22.01
C TRP A 649 12.66 13.31 -22.36
N LYS A 650 11.74 14.25 -22.50
CA LYS A 650 12.08 15.64 -22.82
C LYS A 650 12.93 16.22 -21.69
N ASP A 651 13.99 16.94 -22.07
CA ASP A 651 14.96 17.55 -21.15
C ASP A 651 15.62 16.55 -20.18
N PHE A 652 15.76 15.29 -20.59
CA PHE A 652 16.35 14.23 -19.77
C PHE A 652 17.83 14.50 -19.46
N GLU A 653 18.16 14.52 -18.17
CA GLU A 653 19.51 14.64 -17.62
C GLU A 653 19.85 13.35 -16.84
N PRO A 654 20.68 12.45 -17.42
CA PRO A 654 20.95 11.14 -16.85
C PRO A 654 21.68 11.10 -15.51
N ALA A 655 22.50 12.11 -15.17
CA ALA A 655 23.28 12.07 -13.94
C ALA A 655 22.37 12.21 -12.71
N GLY A 656 21.42 13.16 -12.75
CA GLY A 656 20.42 13.39 -11.73
C GLY A 656 19.15 12.55 -11.88
N ASN A 657 18.92 11.91 -13.04
CA ASN A 657 17.62 11.32 -13.41
C ASN A 657 16.46 12.34 -13.38
N THR A 658 16.70 13.53 -13.92
CA THR A 658 15.67 14.56 -14.02
C THR A 658 15.20 14.71 -15.46
N ALA A 659 13.93 15.05 -15.66
CA ALA A 659 13.35 15.36 -16.97
C ALA A 659 12.28 16.44 -16.83
N ALA A 660 11.69 16.84 -17.95
CA ALA A 660 10.42 17.55 -17.93
C ALA A 660 9.30 16.59 -17.50
N TYR A 661 8.47 17.04 -16.56
CA TYR A 661 7.27 16.34 -16.10
C TYR A 661 6.02 17.14 -16.47
N THR A 662 4.87 16.47 -16.58
CA THR A 662 3.61 17.16 -16.92
C THR A 662 3.28 18.23 -15.86
N PRO A 663 2.83 19.42 -16.27
CA PRO A 663 2.44 20.47 -15.33
C PRO A 663 1.14 20.12 -14.59
N MET A 664 0.94 20.70 -13.41
CA MET A 664 -0.21 20.44 -12.53
C MET A 664 -1.57 20.41 -13.24
N ASN A 665 -1.82 21.27 -14.24
CA ASN A 665 -3.10 21.33 -14.97
C ASN A 665 -3.33 20.15 -15.94
N GLU A 666 -2.30 19.37 -16.26
CA GLU A 666 -2.38 18.14 -17.05
C GLU A 666 -2.56 16.88 -16.17
N HIS A 667 -2.46 17.03 -14.85
CA HIS A 667 -2.80 15.98 -13.91
C HIS A 667 -4.32 15.93 -13.66
N PRO A 668 -4.94 14.73 -13.67
CA PRO A 668 -6.33 14.56 -13.25
C PRO A 668 -6.61 15.19 -11.90
N GLN A 669 -7.53 16.15 -11.86
CA GLN A 669 -7.91 16.86 -10.64
C GLN A 669 -9.32 17.43 -10.76
N SER A 670 -10.02 17.53 -9.63
CA SER A 670 -11.28 18.27 -9.54
C SER A 670 -11.61 18.65 -8.09
N VAL A 671 -12.56 19.57 -7.92
CA VAL A 671 -13.08 20.01 -6.62
C VAL A 671 -14.61 20.01 -6.71
N ASN A 672 -15.27 19.43 -5.71
CA ASN A 672 -16.73 19.45 -5.54
C ASN A 672 -17.55 18.88 -6.70
N GLN A 673 -17.11 17.77 -7.31
CA GLN A 673 -18.08 16.93 -8.01
C GLN A 673 -19.06 16.30 -7.01
N ASP A 674 -20.16 15.71 -7.48
CA ASP A 674 -21.20 15.17 -6.60
C ASP A 674 -20.64 14.12 -5.61
N TYR A 675 -19.76 13.24 -6.08
CA TYR A 675 -19.04 12.24 -5.27
C TYR A 675 -17.75 11.77 -5.98
N TYR A 676 -16.78 11.24 -5.22
CA TYR A 676 -15.64 10.46 -5.75
C TYR A 676 -15.75 9.01 -5.25
N ILE A 677 -15.43 8.06 -6.12
CA ILE A 677 -14.99 6.73 -5.68
C ILE A 677 -13.61 6.45 -6.24
N SER A 678 -12.82 5.71 -5.50
CA SER A 678 -11.63 5.08 -6.03
C SER A 678 -11.43 3.73 -5.39
N TRP A 679 -11.08 2.73 -6.21
CA TRP A 679 -10.50 1.47 -5.75
C TRP A 679 -9.32 1.06 -6.63
N ASN A 680 -8.46 2.05 -6.92
CA ASN A 680 -7.36 2.01 -7.90
C ASN A 680 -7.83 1.94 -9.36
N ASN A 681 -9.08 2.31 -9.63
CA ASN A 681 -9.63 2.41 -10.98
C ASN A 681 -9.08 3.65 -11.72
N LYS A 682 -9.44 3.73 -13.00
CA LYS A 682 -9.11 4.82 -13.93
C LYS A 682 -9.43 6.19 -13.34
N GLN A 683 -8.56 7.17 -13.60
CA GLN A 683 -8.66 8.50 -13.02
C GLN A 683 -9.72 9.35 -13.72
N ALA A 684 -9.59 9.52 -15.04
CA ALA A 684 -10.39 10.43 -15.85
C ALA A 684 -10.44 9.96 -17.31
N ASP A 685 -11.08 10.73 -18.20
CA ASP A 685 -10.98 10.48 -19.65
C ASP A 685 -9.56 10.70 -20.16
N ASP A 686 -9.17 9.91 -21.16
CA ASP A 686 -7.88 9.99 -21.87
C ASP A 686 -6.62 9.76 -21.04
N TYR A 687 -6.80 9.31 -19.80
CA TYR A 687 -5.72 8.91 -18.91
C TYR A 687 -5.50 7.39 -19.01
N SER A 688 -4.46 6.98 -19.73
CA SER A 688 -4.25 5.57 -20.09
C SER A 688 -3.67 4.72 -18.95
N ALA A 689 -4.09 3.47 -18.86
CA ALA A 689 -3.48 2.46 -18.00
C ALA A 689 -2.06 2.13 -18.44
N ALA A 690 -1.17 1.93 -17.48
CA ALA A 690 0.16 1.40 -17.76
C ALA A 690 0.16 -0.12 -18.02
N ASP A 691 -0.84 -0.84 -17.48
CA ASP A 691 -1.08 -2.27 -17.65
C ASP A 691 -2.43 -2.56 -18.32
N PHE A 692 -2.89 -3.81 -18.30
CA PHE A 692 -4.10 -4.29 -18.98
C PHE A 692 -5.36 -4.21 -18.08
N SER A 693 -5.34 -3.43 -16.99
CA SER A 693 -6.38 -3.50 -15.94
C SER A 693 -7.61 -2.59 -16.12
N PHE A 694 -7.55 -1.58 -17.01
CA PHE A 694 -8.68 -0.66 -17.25
C PHE A 694 -9.69 -1.28 -18.23
N GLY A 695 -10.39 -2.32 -17.79
CA GLY A 695 -11.46 -2.96 -18.55
C GLY A 695 -12.88 -2.48 -18.16
N ALA A 696 -13.88 -2.97 -18.89
CA ALA A 696 -15.30 -2.64 -18.68
C ALA A 696 -15.91 -3.14 -17.36
N VAL A 697 -15.19 -3.99 -16.64
CA VAL A 697 -15.54 -4.40 -15.28
C VAL A 697 -14.29 -4.20 -14.43
N HIS A 698 -14.45 -3.56 -13.28
CA HIS A 698 -13.38 -3.28 -12.33
C HIS A 698 -13.98 -3.27 -10.92
N ARG A 699 -13.24 -3.68 -9.89
CA ARG A 699 -13.78 -3.68 -8.51
C ARG A 699 -14.31 -2.33 -8.00
N GLY A 700 -13.93 -1.24 -8.66
CA GLY A 700 -14.49 0.09 -8.41
C GLY A 700 -16.01 0.14 -8.65
N ASP A 701 -16.54 -0.71 -9.54
CA ASP A 701 -17.98 -0.84 -9.82
C ASP A 701 -18.77 -1.18 -8.55
N LEU A 702 -18.20 -2.02 -7.67
CA LEU A 702 -18.82 -2.39 -6.39
C LEU A 702 -19.06 -1.18 -5.47
N LEU A 703 -18.21 -0.15 -5.56
CA LEU A 703 -18.37 1.10 -4.82
C LEU A 703 -19.24 2.09 -5.60
N ASP A 704 -18.99 2.23 -6.90
CA ASP A 704 -19.65 3.24 -7.74
C ASP A 704 -21.16 3.03 -7.80
N ASP A 705 -21.62 1.80 -8.02
CA ASP A 705 -23.05 1.48 -8.09
C ASP A 705 -23.77 1.84 -6.77
N ARG A 706 -23.16 1.47 -5.63
CA ARG A 706 -23.70 1.75 -4.29
C ARG A 706 -23.71 3.25 -3.95
N VAL A 707 -22.64 3.98 -4.28
CA VAL A 707 -22.59 5.43 -4.00
C VAL A 707 -23.56 6.19 -4.90
N LYS A 708 -23.69 5.80 -6.18
CA LYS A 708 -24.69 6.37 -7.10
C LYS A 708 -26.12 6.20 -6.58
N GLU A 709 -26.45 5.01 -6.08
CA GLU A 709 -27.75 4.74 -5.48
C GLU A 709 -27.97 5.64 -4.24
N LEU A 710 -27.00 5.68 -3.32
CA LEU A 710 -27.08 6.49 -2.11
C LEU A 710 -27.31 7.99 -2.37
N ILE A 711 -26.63 8.58 -3.36
CA ILE A 711 -26.85 9.99 -3.69
C ILE A 711 -28.21 10.22 -4.36
N GLY A 712 -28.72 9.23 -5.11
CA GLY A 712 -30.03 9.28 -5.78
C GLY A 712 -31.20 9.36 -4.81
N ASP A 713 -31.08 8.69 -3.66
CA ASP A 713 -32.07 8.72 -2.57
C ASP A 713 -32.08 10.05 -1.79
N GLY A 714 -30.96 10.80 -1.86
CA GLY A 714 -30.75 12.05 -1.17
C GLY A 714 -30.51 11.91 0.34
N LYS A 715 -29.52 12.64 0.87
CA LYS A 715 -29.10 12.71 2.29
C LYS A 715 -28.22 11.55 2.78
N VAL A 716 -27.02 11.44 2.21
CA VAL A 716 -25.92 10.59 2.66
C VAL A 716 -25.46 10.96 4.08
N THR A 717 -25.16 9.97 4.91
CA THR A 717 -24.58 10.10 6.26
C THR A 717 -23.22 9.39 6.33
N ARG A 718 -22.45 9.63 7.40
CA ARG A 718 -21.22 8.86 7.66
C ARG A 718 -21.49 7.36 7.73
N ALA A 719 -22.57 6.96 8.39
CA ALA A 719 -22.98 5.56 8.50
C ALA A 719 -23.38 4.96 7.15
N SER A 720 -24.22 5.64 6.35
CA SER A 720 -24.66 5.08 5.07
C SER A 720 -23.51 4.94 4.07
N LEU A 721 -22.57 5.89 4.04
CA LEU A 721 -21.38 5.77 3.19
C LEU A 721 -20.46 4.64 3.67
N THR A 722 -20.33 4.45 4.99
CA THR A 722 -19.58 3.33 5.57
C THR A 722 -20.25 1.98 5.29
N GLN A 723 -21.58 1.93 5.25
CA GLN A 723 -22.35 0.74 4.85
C GLN A 723 -22.07 0.33 3.41
N ALA A 724 -22.09 1.28 2.47
CA ALA A 724 -21.75 1.00 1.07
C ALA A 724 -20.35 0.41 0.93
N MET A 725 -19.35 0.97 1.63
CA MET A 725 -17.99 0.43 1.65
C MET A 725 -17.93 -0.98 2.26
N ALA A 726 -18.59 -1.21 3.40
CA ALA A 726 -18.53 -2.49 4.11
C ALA A 726 -19.26 -3.61 3.37
N GLU A 727 -20.35 -3.30 2.67
CA GLU A 727 -21.06 -4.25 1.82
C GLU A 727 -20.22 -4.63 0.60
N ALA A 728 -19.66 -3.64 -0.09
CA ALA A 728 -18.75 -3.87 -1.22
C ALA A 728 -17.53 -4.71 -0.80
N ALA A 729 -17.04 -4.55 0.43
CA ALA A 729 -15.90 -5.30 0.95
C ALA A 729 -16.18 -6.82 1.09
N VAL A 730 -17.45 -7.25 1.10
CA VAL A 730 -17.81 -8.68 1.15
C VAL A 730 -18.52 -9.15 -0.12
N ALA A 731 -18.62 -8.34 -1.17
CA ALA A 731 -19.22 -8.71 -2.44
C ALA A 731 -18.21 -9.41 -3.38
N ASP A 732 -18.69 -10.34 -4.21
CA ASP A 732 -17.90 -10.97 -5.27
C ASP A 732 -18.10 -10.24 -6.60
N LEU A 733 -17.02 -9.64 -7.14
CA LEU A 733 -17.09 -8.86 -8.38
C LEU A 733 -17.65 -9.66 -9.57
N ARG A 734 -17.28 -10.94 -9.67
CA ARG A 734 -17.73 -11.80 -10.77
C ARG A 734 -19.21 -12.11 -10.62
N GLY A 735 -19.65 -12.32 -9.38
CA GLY A 735 -21.06 -12.49 -9.03
C GLY A 735 -21.90 -11.26 -9.38
N GLU A 736 -21.45 -10.07 -8.98
CA GLU A 736 -22.25 -8.85 -9.16
C GLU A 736 -22.26 -8.40 -10.64
N GLN A 737 -21.10 -8.39 -11.28
CA GLN A 737 -20.94 -7.77 -12.61
C GLN A 737 -21.09 -8.76 -13.78
N VAL A 738 -20.69 -10.04 -13.64
CA VAL A 738 -20.60 -10.98 -14.78
C VAL A 738 -21.68 -12.07 -14.76
N LEU A 739 -21.98 -12.65 -13.59
CA LEU A 739 -23.00 -13.69 -13.43
C LEU A 739 -24.37 -13.33 -14.05
N PRO A 740 -24.89 -12.09 -13.96
CA PRO A 740 -26.16 -11.76 -14.61
C PRO A 740 -26.15 -12.01 -16.13
N LYS A 741 -25.01 -11.81 -16.80
CA LYS A 741 -24.86 -12.05 -18.24
C LYS A 741 -24.68 -13.54 -18.55
N LEU A 742 -23.92 -14.26 -17.72
CA LEU A 742 -23.83 -15.72 -17.79
C LEU A 742 -25.22 -16.38 -17.69
N LEU A 743 -26.05 -15.95 -16.74
CA LEU A 743 -27.41 -16.45 -16.57
C LEU A 743 -28.29 -16.17 -17.79
N LYS A 744 -28.18 -14.98 -18.40
CA LYS A 744 -28.89 -14.64 -19.66
C LYS A 744 -28.52 -15.57 -20.82
N VAL A 745 -27.28 -16.07 -20.88
CA VAL A 745 -26.86 -17.03 -21.93
C VAL A 745 -27.41 -18.43 -21.67
N ILE A 746 -27.37 -18.92 -20.43
CA ILE A 746 -27.68 -20.33 -20.13
C ILE A 746 -29.16 -20.62 -19.89
N ARG A 747 -29.94 -19.64 -19.41
CA ARG A 747 -31.36 -19.80 -19.01
C ARG A 747 -32.45 -19.78 -20.08
N PRO A 748 -32.28 -19.28 -21.32
CA PRO A 748 -33.38 -19.20 -22.28
C PRO A 748 -34.04 -20.55 -22.62
N GLN A 749 -33.36 -21.67 -22.37
CA GLN A 749 -33.89 -23.02 -22.56
C GLN A 749 -33.88 -23.80 -21.24
N PRO A 750 -34.84 -24.71 -21.01
CA PRO A 750 -34.88 -25.56 -19.83
C PRO A 750 -33.58 -26.35 -19.62
N LEU A 751 -33.17 -26.49 -18.37
CA LEU A 751 -32.02 -27.30 -17.97
C LEU A 751 -32.53 -28.72 -17.65
N ALA A 752 -32.31 -29.66 -18.57
CA ALA A 752 -32.76 -31.05 -18.40
C ALA A 752 -31.93 -31.82 -17.36
N ASP A 753 -30.65 -31.44 -17.20
CA ASP A 753 -29.76 -32.03 -16.20
C ASP A 753 -30.09 -31.46 -14.79
N PRO A 754 -30.45 -32.31 -13.81
CA PRO A 754 -30.82 -31.86 -12.47
C PRO A 754 -29.68 -31.20 -11.69
N GLN A 755 -28.43 -31.59 -11.93
CA GLN A 755 -27.25 -31.02 -11.28
C GLN A 755 -27.01 -29.60 -11.79
N LEU A 756 -27.12 -29.39 -13.10
CA LEU A 756 -27.08 -28.04 -13.68
C LEU A 756 -28.22 -27.16 -13.19
N ALA A 757 -29.45 -27.69 -13.15
CA ALA A 757 -30.60 -26.95 -12.63
C ALA A 757 -30.38 -26.50 -11.17
N THR A 758 -29.82 -27.39 -10.34
CA THR A 758 -29.48 -27.08 -8.94
C THR A 758 -28.38 -26.03 -8.85
N ALA A 759 -27.29 -26.18 -9.60
CA ALA A 759 -26.18 -25.22 -9.60
C ALA A 759 -26.63 -23.82 -10.00
N VAL A 760 -27.45 -23.71 -11.05
CA VAL A 760 -28.02 -22.43 -11.49
C VAL A 760 -28.96 -21.84 -10.44
N GLN A 761 -29.79 -22.64 -9.79
CA GLN A 761 -30.65 -22.16 -8.70
C GLN A 761 -29.83 -21.59 -7.52
N GLN A 762 -28.71 -22.23 -7.16
CA GLN A 762 -27.82 -21.73 -6.11
C GLN A 762 -27.19 -20.39 -6.49
N LEU A 763 -26.72 -20.26 -7.73
CA LEU A 763 -26.15 -19.02 -8.26
C LEU A 763 -27.20 -17.89 -8.33
N GLU A 764 -28.43 -18.18 -8.75
CA GLU A 764 -29.54 -17.21 -8.77
C GLU A 764 -29.93 -16.76 -7.35
N ALA A 765 -30.02 -17.69 -6.40
CA ALA A 765 -30.31 -17.35 -5.00
C ALA A 765 -29.21 -16.47 -4.39
N TRP A 766 -27.94 -16.75 -4.71
CA TRP A 766 -26.81 -15.91 -4.30
C TRP A 766 -26.83 -14.54 -4.97
N GLN A 767 -27.16 -14.47 -6.26
CA GLN A 767 -27.36 -13.22 -6.99
C GLN A 767 -28.44 -12.34 -6.34
N GLN A 768 -29.58 -12.92 -5.99
CA GLN A 768 -30.68 -12.22 -5.31
C GLN A 768 -30.30 -11.72 -3.91
N ALA A 769 -29.31 -12.36 -3.28
CA ALA A 769 -28.77 -11.97 -1.98
C ALA A 769 -27.56 -11.00 -2.07
N GLY A 770 -27.32 -10.38 -3.25
CA GLY A 770 -26.25 -9.40 -3.44
C GLY A 770 -24.87 -10.00 -3.69
N THR A 771 -24.77 -11.30 -3.97
CA THR A 771 -23.49 -12.00 -4.24
C THR A 771 -22.43 -11.85 -3.15
N LEU A 772 -22.86 -11.79 -1.89
CA LEU A 772 -21.99 -11.60 -0.75
C LEU A 772 -21.30 -12.92 -0.32
N ARG A 773 -20.03 -12.84 0.06
CA ARG A 773 -19.28 -13.87 0.80
C ARG A 773 -19.36 -13.60 2.30
N ASN A 774 -20.58 -13.58 2.83
CA ASN A 774 -20.82 -13.28 4.24
C ASN A 774 -21.15 -14.54 5.05
N GLN A 775 -20.81 -14.51 6.33
CA GLN A 775 -21.13 -15.56 7.28
C GLN A 775 -22.65 -15.62 7.53
N THR A 776 -23.17 -16.81 7.88
CA THR A 776 -24.58 -16.99 8.28
C THR A 776 -24.93 -16.23 9.56
N ALA A 777 -23.96 -16.02 10.44
CA ALA A 777 -24.03 -15.16 11.61
C ALA A 777 -22.59 -14.75 11.99
N ALA A 778 -22.44 -13.66 12.74
CA ALA A 778 -21.12 -13.21 13.19
C ALA A 778 -20.36 -14.34 13.93
N GLY A 779 -19.21 -14.73 13.38
CA GLY A 779 -18.36 -15.80 13.95
C GLY A 779 -18.81 -17.23 13.65
N SER A 780 -19.82 -17.47 12.82
CA SER A 780 -20.28 -18.83 12.46
C SER A 780 -19.26 -19.61 11.60
N LYS A 781 -18.32 -18.91 10.96
CA LYS A 781 -17.30 -19.44 10.05
C LYS A 781 -17.89 -20.30 8.93
N THR A 782 -19.09 -19.96 8.48
CA THR A 782 -19.81 -20.66 7.41
C THR A 782 -20.53 -19.63 6.56
N TYR A 783 -20.31 -19.64 5.24
CA TYR A 783 -20.97 -18.70 4.34
C TYR A 783 -22.45 -19.02 4.11
N ALA A 784 -23.28 -17.98 3.99
CA ALA A 784 -24.71 -18.11 3.73
C ALA A 784 -25.01 -18.80 2.38
N HIS A 785 -24.16 -18.59 1.38
CA HIS A 785 -24.27 -19.18 0.04
C HIS A 785 -23.03 -19.99 -0.34
N ALA A 786 -22.53 -20.82 0.58
CA ALA A 786 -21.29 -21.59 0.44
C ALA A 786 -21.17 -22.36 -0.90
N ASP A 787 -22.24 -23.03 -1.33
CA ASP A 787 -22.25 -23.78 -2.59
C ASP A 787 -22.14 -22.87 -3.82
N ALA A 788 -22.85 -21.74 -3.86
CA ALA A 788 -22.76 -20.81 -4.98
C ALA A 788 -21.35 -20.21 -5.10
N VAL A 789 -20.75 -19.83 -3.97
CA VAL A 789 -19.37 -19.32 -3.90
C VAL A 789 -18.38 -20.38 -4.40
N ARG A 790 -18.50 -21.63 -3.92
CA ARG A 790 -17.65 -22.75 -4.36
C ARG A 790 -17.80 -23.01 -5.85
N ILE A 791 -19.03 -23.03 -6.35
CA ILE A 791 -19.32 -23.23 -7.78
C ILE A 791 -18.68 -22.11 -8.60
N MET A 792 -18.83 -20.85 -8.19
CA MET A 792 -18.24 -19.72 -8.91
C MET A 792 -16.71 -19.78 -8.94
N ASP A 793 -16.08 -20.11 -7.80
CA ASP A 793 -14.62 -20.28 -7.69
C ASP A 793 -14.10 -21.42 -8.57
N ALA A 794 -14.84 -22.52 -8.66
CA ALA A 794 -14.48 -23.63 -9.53
C ALA A 794 -14.75 -23.32 -11.01
N TRP A 795 -15.80 -22.55 -11.31
CA TRP A 795 -16.28 -22.31 -12.66
C TRP A 795 -15.48 -21.25 -13.39
N TRP A 796 -15.07 -20.17 -12.71
CA TRP A 796 -14.41 -19.03 -13.33
C TRP A 796 -13.17 -19.37 -14.18
N PRO A 797 -12.15 -20.10 -13.69
CA PRO A 797 -11.02 -20.47 -14.53
C PRO A 797 -11.42 -21.38 -15.70
N LEU A 798 -12.38 -22.29 -15.49
CA LEU A 798 -12.86 -23.21 -16.53
C LEU A 798 -13.61 -22.48 -17.64
N LEU A 799 -14.51 -21.55 -17.28
CA LEU A 799 -15.31 -20.82 -18.26
C LEU A 799 -14.46 -19.86 -19.09
N VAL A 800 -13.46 -19.20 -18.47
CA VAL A 800 -12.55 -18.31 -19.20
C VAL A 800 -11.68 -19.11 -20.16
N GLU A 801 -11.11 -20.23 -19.71
CA GLU A 801 -10.32 -21.09 -20.59
C GLU A 801 -11.17 -21.60 -21.76
N ALA A 802 -12.36 -22.13 -21.49
CA ALA A 802 -13.24 -22.67 -22.52
C ALA A 802 -13.78 -21.61 -23.50
N ALA A 803 -13.97 -20.37 -23.05
CA ALA A 803 -14.41 -19.28 -23.91
C ALA A 803 -13.28 -18.78 -24.82
N PHE A 804 -12.09 -18.51 -24.27
CA PHE A 804 -11.06 -17.73 -24.97
C PHE A 804 -9.93 -18.55 -25.59
N LYS A 805 -9.48 -19.62 -24.91
CA LYS A 805 -8.32 -20.40 -25.35
C LYS A 805 -8.50 -21.04 -26.73
N PRO A 806 -9.69 -21.55 -27.14
CA PRO A 806 -9.88 -22.07 -28.50
C PRO A 806 -9.61 -21.04 -29.60
N GLY A 807 -10.03 -19.79 -29.39
CA GLY A 807 -9.82 -18.70 -30.34
C GLY A 807 -8.36 -18.24 -30.37
N LEU A 808 -7.75 -18.03 -29.19
CA LEU A 808 -6.40 -17.49 -29.03
C LEU A 808 -5.30 -18.52 -29.34
N GLY A 809 -5.53 -19.80 -29.03
CA GLY A 809 -4.50 -20.83 -28.97
C GLY A 809 -3.59 -20.70 -27.73
N ASP A 810 -2.84 -21.75 -27.43
CA ASP A 810 -2.09 -21.88 -26.17
C ASP A 810 -1.05 -20.78 -25.94
N GLU A 811 -0.26 -20.44 -26.97
CA GLU A 811 0.84 -19.48 -26.86
C GLU A 811 0.33 -18.06 -26.55
N LEU A 812 -0.66 -17.58 -27.31
CA LEU A 812 -1.23 -16.26 -27.09
C LEU A 812 -2.07 -16.20 -25.81
N TYR A 813 -2.84 -17.25 -25.49
CA TYR A 813 -3.57 -17.32 -24.23
C TYR A 813 -2.60 -17.23 -23.03
N THR A 814 -1.48 -17.96 -23.08
CA THR A 814 -0.44 -17.88 -22.04
C THR A 814 0.21 -16.49 -21.97
N ALA A 815 0.51 -15.88 -23.12
CA ALA A 815 1.09 -14.54 -23.16
C ALA A 815 0.15 -13.47 -22.58
N LEU A 816 -1.16 -13.53 -22.89
CA LEU A 816 -2.15 -12.59 -22.38
C LEU A 816 -2.48 -12.83 -20.90
N THR A 817 -2.55 -14.09 -20.46
CA THR A 817 -2.73 -14.42 -19.02
C THR A 817 -1.51 -14.03 -18.19
N GLY A 818 -0.33 -13.92 -18.82
CA GLY A 818 0.85 -13.32 -18.21
C GLY A 818 0.78 -11.80 -18.05
N GLN A 819 0.00 -11.09 -18.87
CA GLN A 819 -0.23 -9.64 -18.73
C GLN A 819 -1.29 -9.33 -17.68
N LEU A 820 -2.38 -10.10 -17.68
CA LEU A 820 -3.48 -9.99 -16.73
C LEU A 820 -3.91 -11.40 -16.34
N GLY A 821 -3.80 -11.74 -15.05
CA GLY A 821 -4.25 -13.04 -14.55
C GLY A 821 -5.74 -13.27 -14.84
N VAL A 822 -6.16 -14.53 -14.92
CA VAL A 822 -7.57 -14.88 -15.18
C VAL A 822 -8.47 -14.52 -14.01
N ASP A 823 -7.99 -14.75 -12.80
CA ASP A 823 -8.73 -14.58 -11.54
C ASP A 823 -7.84 -14.06 -10.43
N GLU A 824 -8.48 -13.48 -9.43
CA GLU A 824 -7.88 -13.07 -8.15
C GLU A 824 -8.91 -13.30 -7.04
N ALA A 825 -9.11 -14.58 -6.73
CA ALA A 825 -10.02 -15.01 -5.68
C ALA A 825 -9.50 -14.60 -4.29
N PRO A 826 -10.40 -14.42 -3.29
CA PRO A 826 -10.03 -14.09 -1.92
C PRO A 826 -8.92 -14.96 -1.30
N SER A 827 -8.96 -16.27 -1.55
CA SER A 827 -8.01 -17.28 -1.05
C SER A 827 -6.71 -17.36 -1.85
N ALA A 828 -6.60 -16.70 -3.01
CA ALA A 828 -5.40 -16.75 -3.81
C ALA A 828 -4.23 -16.04 -3.10
N ALA A 829 -3.00 -16.46 -3.40
CA ALA A 829 -1.83 -15.70 -2.99
C ALA A 829 -1.78 -14.38 -3.77
N HIS A 830 -2.15 -13.28 -3.11
CA HIS A 830 -2.11 -11.94 -3.68
C HIS A 830 -1.67 -10.90 -2.63
N GLY A 831 -1.51 -9.65 -3.07
CA GLY A 831 -0.98 -8.57 -2.21
C GLY A 831 0.46 -8.79 -1.66
N PRO A 832 0.86 -7.95 -0.68
CA PRO A 832 2.14 -8.01 0.02
C PRO A 832 2.17 -9.08 1.14
N THR A 833 1.07 -9.78 1.36
CA THR A 833 0.90 -10.77 2.42
C THR A 833 0.71 -12.20 1.91
N GLY A 834 0.79 -12.47 0.60
CA GLY A 834 0.63 -13.82 0.04
C GLY A 834 -0.81 -14.35 0.12
N ALA A 835 -1.02 -15.65 0.37
CA ALA A 835 -2.38 -16.19 0.59
C ALA A 835 -3.04 -15.53 1.81
N HIS A 836 -4.37 -15.59 1.93
CA HIS A 836 -5.10 -14.95 3.05
C HIS A 836 -4.90 -13.43 3.18
N ALA A 837 -4.64 -12.74 2.07
CA ALA A 837 -4.26 -11.32 2.06
C ALA A 837 -5.43 -10.33 2.14
N GLY A 838 -6.68 -10.80 2.12
CA GLY A 838 -7.88 -9.98 2.28
C GLY A 838 -8.29 -9.14 1.08
N SER A 839 -7.35 -8.57 0.30
CA SER A 839 -7.69 -7.94 -0.98
C SER A 839 -8.30 -8.96 -1.95
N ALA A 840 -9.06 -8.56 -2.96
CA ALA A 840 -9.47 -9.45 -4.05
C ALA A 840 -9.92 -8.62 -5.26
N PHE A 841 -10.09 -9.31 -6.39
CA PHE A 841 -10.74 -8.76 -7.58
C PHE A 841 -10.11 -7.47 -8.14
N GLN A 842 -8.81 -7.28 -7.94
CA GLN A 842 -8.07 -6.17 -8.53
C GLN A 842 -7.72 -6.45 -10.00
N ARG A 843 -7.35 -7.69 -10.33
CA ARG A 843 -6.95 -8.11 -11.69
C ARG A 843 -7.62 -9.41 -12.11
N GLY A 844 -8.18 -9.43 -13.31
CA GLY A 844 -8.89 -10.59 -13.82
C GLY A 844 -9.54 -10.36 -15.17
N TRP A 845 -9.93 -11.45 -15.83
CA TRP A 845 -10.51 -11.43 -17.18
C TRP A 845 -12.00 -11.08 -17.20
N TRP A 846 -12.54 -10.49 -16.13
CA TRP A 846 -13.96 -10.15 -16.02
C TRP A 846 -14.41 -9.12 -17.05
N GLY A 847 -13.56 -8.14 -17.38
CA GLY A 847 -13.85 -7.15 -18.42
C GLY A 847 -13.92 -7.79 -19.81
N TYR A 848 -13.01 -8.74 -20.10
CA TYR A 848 -13.05 -9.48 -21.37
C TYR A 848 -14.28 -10.38 -21.45
N ALA A 849 -14.57 -11.14 -20.38
CA ALA A 849 -15.72 -12.03 -20.31
C ALA A 849 -17.04 -11.26 -20.43
N ASP A 850 -17.19 -10.13 -19.73
CA ASP A 850 -18.39 -9.29 -19.83
C ASP A 850 -18.62 -8.78 -21.26
N LYS A 851 -17.58 -8.23 -21.91
CA LYS A 851 -17.67 -7.76 -23.30
C LYS A 851 -18.02 -8.87 -24.27
N ASP A 852 -17.36 -10.02 -24.14
CA ASP A 852 -17.57 -11.16 -25.02
C ASP A 852 -18.98 -11.73 -24.89
N LEU A 853 -19.47 -11.91 -23.65
CA LEU A 853 -20.83 -12.37 -23.38
C LEU A 853 -21.89 -11.38 -23.92
N ARG A 854 -21.68 -10.08 -23.75
CA ARG A 854 -22.56 -9.05 -24.32
C ARG A 854 -22.58 -9.10 -25.85
N ALA A 855 -21.42 -9.25 -26.48
CA ALA A 855 -21.33 -9.39 -27.93
C ALA A 855 -22.07 -10.63 -28.46
N VAL A 856 -21.91 -11.80 -27.80
CA VAL A 856 -22.65 -13.02 -28.14
C VAL A 856 -24.16 -12.86 -27.95
N LEU A 857 -24.59 -12.09 -26.94
CA LEU A 857 -25.99 -11.76 -26.69
C LEU A 857 -26.55 -10.70 -27.66
N GLY A 858 -25.75 -10.18 -28.59
CA GLY A 858 -26.14 -9.12 -29.52
C GLY A 858 -26.35 -7.75 -28.86
N GLN A 859 -25.76 -7.53 -27.68
CA GLN A 859 -25.81 -6.25 -26.98
C GLN A 859 -24.72 -5.31 -27.50
N GLU A 860 -24.94 -4.00 -27.39
CA GLU A 860 -23.93 -3.01 -27.73
C GLU A 860 -22.76 -3.05 -26.74
N VAL A 861 -21.54 -2.99 -27.27
CA VAL A 861 -20.29 -2.98 -26.49
C VAL A 861 -19.42 -1.84 -26.97
N LYS A 862 -19.09 -0.91 -26.08
CA LYS A 862 -18.13 0.16 -26.39
C LYS A 862 -16.71 -0.38 -26.25
N GLY A 863 -15.86 -0.13 -27.24
CA GLY A 863 -14.51 -0.72 -27.30
C GLY A 863 -14.55 -2.25 -27.26
N PRO A 864 -15.21 -2.93 -28.22
CA PRO A 864 -15.34 -4.39 -28.21
C PRO A 864 -13.98 -5.07 -28.37
N LEU A 865 -13.91 -6.34 -27.97
CA LEU A 865 -12.82 -7.22 -28.39
C LEU A 865 -12.80 -7.31 -29.92
N ALA A 866 -11.62 -7.50 -30.52
CA ALA A 866 -11.48 -7.58 -31.98
C ALA A 866 -12.24 -8.77 -32.59
N ARG A 867 -12.58 -9.76 -31.76
CA ARG A 867 -13.30 -10.98 -32.11
C ARG A 867 -14.19 -11.39 -30.94
N THR A 868 -15.22 -12.16 -31.26
CA THR A 868 -16.03 -12.87 -30.27
C THR A 868 -15.45 -14.27 -30.07
N TYR A 869 -15.34 -14.71 -28.82
CA TYR A 869 -14.59 -15.90 -28.41
C TYR A 869 -15.50 -17.02 -27.90
N CYS A 870 -16.43 -16.74 -26.99
CA CYS A 870 -17.32 -17.74 -26.43
C CYS A 870 -18.15 -18.40 -27.53
N GLY A 871 -18.03 -19.72 -27.66
CA GLY A 871 -18.69 -20.48 -28.73
C GLY A 871 -18.29 -20.06 -30.16
N GLY A 872 -17.18 -19.33 -30.34
CA GLY A 872 -16.82 -18.71 -31.61
C GLY A 872 -17.77 -17.60 -32.06
N GLY A 873 -18.53 -16.99 -31.14
CA GLY A 873 -19.53 -15.97 -31.41
C GLY A 873 -20.97 -16.48 -31.53
N GLU A 874 -21.16 -17.80 -31.57
CA GLU A 874 -22.49 -18.40 -31.67
C GLU A 874 -23.11 -18.61 -30.29
N LEU A 875 -24.30 -18.03 -30.06
CA LEU A 875 -24.98 -18.06 -28.76
C LEU A 875 -25.23 -19.48 -28.24
N THR A 876 -25.66 -20.40 -29.12
CA THR A 876 -25.90 -21.80 -28.75
C THR A 876 -24.60 -22.50 -28.35
N ALA A 877 -23.52 -22.33 -29.11
CA ALA A 877 -22.23 -22.94 -28.80
C ALA A 877 -21.60 -22.34 -27.52
N CYS A 878 -21.78 -21.04 -27.30
CA CYS A 878 -21.37 -20.37 -26.08
C CYS A 878 -22.13 -20.94 -24.88
N ARG A 879 -23.45 -21.07 -24.99
CA ARG A 879 -24.29 -21.70 -23.97
C ARG A 879 -23.84 -23.13 -23.66
N ASP A 880 -23.58 -23.95 -24.66
CA ASP A 880 -23.17 -25.34 -24.47
C ASP A 880 -21.81 -25.43 -23.76
N SER A 881 -20.84 -24.58 -24.13
CA SER A 881 -19.54 -24.48 -23.47
C SER A 881 -19.67 -24.05 -21.99
N LEU A 882 -20.49 -23.03 -21.72
CA LEU A 882 -20.75 -22.56 -20.36
C LEU A 882 -21.44 -23.62 -19.49
N LEU A 883 -22.41 -24.35 -20.03
CA LEU A 883 -23.08 -25.44 -19.30
C LEU A 883 -22.14 -26.62 -19.04
N ALA A 884 -21.29 -26.99 -20.00
CA ALA A 884 -20.30 -28.06 -19.82
C ALA A 884 -19.31 -27.73 -18.70
N THR A 885 -18.77 -26.51 -18.69
CA THR A 885 -17.84 -26.04 -17.64
C THR A 885 -18.53 -25.84 -16.30
N LEU A 886 -19.80 -25.41 -16.27
CA LEU A 886 -20.59 -25.30 -15.04
C LEU A 886 -20.86 -26.66 -14.42
N LEU A 887 -21.16 -27.68 -15.22
CA LEU A 887 -21.35 -29.05 -14.73
C LEU A 887 -20.07 -29.60 -14.09
N GLN A 888 -18.92 -29.37 -14.74
CA GLN A 888 -17.61 -29.72 -14.17
C GLN A 888 -17.34 -29.00 -12.85
N ALA A 889 -17.61 -27.70 -12.78
CA ALA A 889 -17.45 -26.89 -11.58
C ALA A 889 -18.36 -27.35 -10.45
N ALA A 890 -19.64 -27.64 -10.75
CA ALA A 890 -20.61 -28.12 -9.77
C ALA A 890 -20.21 -29.46 -9.17
N ALA A 891 -19.59 -30.35 -9.96
CA ALA A 891 -19.08 -31.64 -9.51
C ALA A 891 -17.80 -31.57 -8.67
N LYS A 892 -17.05 -30.45 -8.73
CA LYS A 892 -15.78 -30.30 -8.02
C LYS A 892 -16.00 -30.13 -6.51
N PRO A 893 -15.52 -31.06 -5.65
CA PRO A 893 -15.75 -30.98 -4.21
C PRO A 893 -14.97 -29.82 -3.58
N ALA A 894 -15.45 -29.34 -2.43
CA ALA A 894 -14.80 -28.25 -1.69
C ALA A 894 -13.32 -28.54 -1.39
N THR A 895 -12.93 -29.79 -1.15
CA THR A 895 -11.55 -30.21 -0.89
C THR A 895 -10.61 -30.03 -2.08
N GLU A 896 -11.14 -29.93 -3.31
CA GLU A 896 -10.34 -29.64 -4.51
C GLU A 896 -10.39 -28.17 -4.92
N VAL A 897 -11.46 -27.45 -4.57
CA VAL A 897 -11.53 -25.99 -4.75
C VAL A 897 -10.66 -25.29 -3.72
N TYR A 898 -10.69 -25.80 -2.48
CA TYR A 898 -9.93 -25.31 -1.33
C TYR A 898 -9.05 -26.46 -0.80
N PRO A 899 -7.85 -26.69 -1.36
CA PRO A 899 -7.00 -27.84 -1.01
C PRO A 899 -6.41 -27.80 0.41
N GLY A 900 -6.55 -26.67 1.12
CA GLY A 900 -5.95 -26.44 2.44
C GLY A 900 -4.47 -26.05 2.35
N ASP A 901 -3.95 -25.56 3.47
CA ASP A 901 -2.57 -25.09 3.62
C ASP A 901 -2.11 -25.22 5.08
N GLU A 902 -1.07 -24.47 5.48
CA GLU A 902 -0.55 -24.47 6.85
C GLU A 902 -1.53 -23.94 7.91
N HIS A 903 -2.53 -23.16 7.49
CA HIS A 903 -3.53 -22.54 8.36
C HIS A 903 -4.87 -23.27 8.31
N CYS A 904 -5.22 -23.82 7.15
CA CYS A 904 -6.57 -24.28 6.84
C CYS A 904 -6.61 -25.74 6.40
N LYS A 905 -7.65 -26.46 6.84
CA LYS A 905 -7.91 -27.82 6.38
C LYS A 905 -8.47 -27.80 4.96
N ALA A 906 -8.18 -28.84 4.18
CA ALA A 906 -8.82 -29.06 2.89
C ALA A 906 -10.36 -29.03 3.03
N GLY A 907 -11.03 -28.28 2.16
CA GLY A 907 -12.47 -28.08 2.14
C GLY A 907 -13.02 -27.01 3.07
N ASP A 908 -12.18 -26.39 3.91
CA ASP A 908 -12.58 -25.29 4.78
C ASP A 908 -12.63 -23.96 4.00
N GLN A 909 -13.76 -23.72 3.32
CA GLN A 909 -13.97 -22.54 2.46
C GLN A 909 -13.82 -21.22 3.22
N TRP A 910 -14.39 -21.11 4.42
CA TRP A 910 -14.29 -19.88 5.21
C TRP A 910 -12.84 -19.63 5.60
N CYS A 911 -12.12 -20.66 6.07
CA CYS A 911 -10.73 -20.52 6.45
C CYS A 911 -9.87 -20.14 5.23
N ALA A 912 -10.08 -20.77 4.07
CA ALA A 912 -9.34 -20.48 2.84
C ALA A 912 -9.40 -18.99 2.47
N ASP A 913 -10.55 -18.35 2.65
CA ASP A 913 -10.71 -16.92 2.37
C ASP A 913 -10.31 -16.00 3.56
N ALA A 914 -10.29 -16.53 4.79
CA ALA A 914 -10.06 -15.76 6.00
C ALA A 914 -8.75 -14.96 5.92
N ILE A 915 -8.71 -13.79 6.57
CA ILE A 915 -7.51 -12.95 6.59
C ILE A 915 -6.60 -13.41 7.70
N VAL A 916 -5.35 -13.73 7.36
CA VAL A 916 -4.30 -14.11 8.29
C VAL A 916 -3.23 -13.03 8.27
N HIS A 917 -3.03 -12.36 9.41
CA HIS A 917 -2.01 -11.32 9.52
C HIS A 917 -0.62 -11.95 9.46
N ARG A 918 0.23 -11.44 8.58
CA ARG A 918 1.62 -11.91 8.46
C ARG A 918 2.46 -11.35 9.60
N ALA A 919 3.02 -12.25 10.39
CA ALA A 919 3.87 -11.89 11.51
C ALA A 919 5.23 -11.40 10.99
N VAL A 920 5.52 -10.12 11.23
CA VAL A 920 6.83 -9.51 10.91
C VAL A 920 7.77 -9.54 12.12
N GLY A 921 7.19 -9.68 13.31
CA GLY A 921 7.88 -9.94 14.57
C GLY A 921 7.39 -11.23 15.23
N GLY A 922 7.67 -11.38 16.52
CA GLY A 922 7.36 -12.60 17.27
C GLY A 922 5.92 -12.78 17.76
N ILE A 923 5.00 -11.87 17.39
CA ILE A 923 3.60 -11.89 17.82
C ILE A 923 2.70 -12.17 16.62
N THR A 924 1.82 -13.17 16.76
CA THR A 924 0.80 -13.50 15.76
C THR A 924 -0.59 -13.05 16.22
N HIS A 925 -1.49 -12.88 15.25
CA HIS A 925 -2.88 -12.54 15.51
C HIS A 925 -3.83 -13.61 14.99
N GLN A 926 -5.05 -13.59 15.54
CA GLN A 926 -6.09 -14.52 15.14
C GLN A 926 -6.58 -14.20 13.72
N PRO A 927 -6.93 -15.22 12.92
CA PRO A 927 -7.58 -14.99 11.63
C PRO A 927 -8.93 -14.29 11.80
N ILE A 928 -9.27 -13.43 10.85
CA ILE A 928 -10.53 -12.68 10.81
C ILE A 928 -11.33 -12.99 9.54
N GLN A 929 -12.60 -12.61 9.47
CA GLN A 929 -13.43 -12.83 8.28
C GLN A 929 -12.80 -12.17 7.05
N TRP A 930 -12.91 -12.83 5.89
CA TRP A 930 -12.59 -12.18 4.62
C TRP A 930 -13.39 -10.90 4.44
N GLN A 931 -12.66 -9.83 4.17
CA GLN A 931 -13.21 -8.53 3.79
C GLN A 931 -12.15 -7.84 2.94
N ASN A 932 -12.53 -7.47 1.72
CA ASN A 932 -11.75 -6.64 0.81
C ASN A 932 -11.77 -5.20 1.33
N ARG A 933 -11.13 -4.99 2.49
CA ARG A 933 -11.20 -3.77 3.26
C ARG A 933 -9.80 -3.20 3.56
N PRO A 934 -9.69 -1.87 3.64
CA PRO A 934 -8.46 -1.16 4.01
C PRO A 934 -7.85 -1.50 5.37
N THR A 935 -6.51 -1.51 5.44
CA THR A 935 -5.76 -1.79 6.67
C THR A 935 -5.50 -0.57 7.53
N TYR A 936 -5.85 0.63 7.05
CA TYR A 936 -6.18 1.80 7.85
C TYR A 936 -7.47 2.38 7.27
N GLN A 937 -8.42 2.78 8.11
CA GLN A 937 -9.67 3.35 7.62
C GLN A 937 -10.10 4.54 8.45
N GLN A 938 -10.60 5.57 7.76
CA GLN A 938 -11.15 6.78 8.37
C GLN A 938 -12.60 6.96 7.91
N VAL A 939 -13.44 7.47 8.80
CA VAL A 939 -14.77 8.00 8.49
C VAL A 939 -14.80 9.42 9.02
N VAL A 940 -14.95 10.39 8.12
CA VAL A 940 -14.71 11.80 8.43
C VAL A 940 -15.84 12.69 7.93
N GLU A 941 -16.14 13.70 8.74
CA GLU A 941 -17.04 14.80 8.45
C GLU A 941 -16.61 15.96 9.34
N PHE A 942 -16.48 17.16 8.78
CA PHE A 942 -16.13 18.35 9.56
C PHE A 942 -17.36 19.26 9.69
N PRO A 943 -17.88 19.52 10.90
CA PRO A 943 -18.98 20.45 11.08
C PRO A 943 -18.57 21.94 11.01
N SER A 944 -17.27 22.24 10.97
CA SER A 944 -16.78 23.62 10.96
C SER A 944 -15.42 23.77 10.25
N HIS A 945 -15.01 25.01 10.01
CA HIS A 945 -13.73 25.39 9.43
C HIS A 945 -13.09 26.49 10.28
N ARG A 946 -11.77 26.65 10.23
CA ARG A 946 -11.06 27.77 10.88
C ARG A 946 -11.17 29.09 10.11
#